data_AF-A0A6G0HRA9-F1
#
_entry.id   AF-A0A6G0HRA9-F1
#
_cell.length_a   1.000
_cell.length_b   1.000
_cell.length_c   1.000
_cell.angle_alpha   90.00
_cell.angle_beta   90.00
_cell.angle_gamma   90.00
#
_symmetry.space_group_name_H-M   'P 1'
#
loop_
_entity.id
_entity.type
_entity.pdbx_description
1 polymer ?
#
loop_
_entity_poly.entity_id
_entity_poly.type
_entity_poly.pdbx_seq_one_letter_code
_entity_poly.pdbx_strand_id
1 'polypeptide(L)'
;MTSVLAVRQKAWMVFFIGTGDGQLIKLVVDKNYHTVCPRVLYRANGDRQVFPRMHLDQVDRKHVYVPLLPNQMERVPVSKCSTYTNVQDCWSAQDPYCVWCSSKRSCTFEDDCPDSDWVSIPDDSQHKMVSYKVVKDSTDQITLHIQTHLTLGQQALSKFTCQFSPSSSSSEFCSRQSPPPQFPKCTCILTDSTLPVEGLDVTVKVRLGNTHINDSLKISNCADISGPPTSVLCRKCIQAGCGWSTNGCSWTQQGEQNDSACKMITSGTNFSKPEITSISPSVVSFYGRNNAVLSGLNLGNVTRVRFQLDMNCMLQESPVLSNTGESLKFDIPSSNKGVVKVCVVLPDDSCHGNALITYQSSPSCTSIAPSSTWSSGKRKLTVTGSHLEFVEGIVHEHKQTDVRPPIQEVKPPRDSNLQTLTYETPAAPKGISTSTVSLKVANELLPCSTINYYPEPEFISFTSTQTGNDVRITIQKKADKLEITTAELSVWGVQDEKEYPCIMEDKEKSNETDFFICEIQQTPSAFKLQMLTIKYGDKTVTLTQNSNLLLLMLLVLLLIPFVIVLVVIVYRRKQEKLTRQMNKRMEDLELDIRNDIRQGFVDLQTEKADLLENVGAIPFLDYKHFASRIFFPESSSLMTMCIKDIGQDVVKVQLDECCQCLSRLIQDQLFLTSMVHALEEQKSFTIKDKCALASLLTVALHNKLMYLTEVMEALLKALMQQSSNAQPKLLLRRTESTVEKLLTNWMSICLYGFLRESVGQHLFLMVSAVTQQTAKGPVDCVTEKALYTLSEDWLLWQAQDFTSLKLKVLFAVGSDGEVSEPLEVNALSCDTVEQVKEKILSTFKAKFGFPYNTPLREVCIEYETNGSFVSLEEVDKSSEVIGEVTMLNTLKHYKVPDGATIKVLSRKTHPPLSPQGSVKDDENFSGKYFHLIDPDVVEDQRKNPERKKLKLKEVHLTKLLSTKVAVHSFVENLFRSIWGMPNGRAPHAVKYFFDFLDSQADNMKITDPDVLHIWKTNSLPLRFWVNIMKNPQFVFDMEKTANLDGCLSVIAQAFMDSFSLSEIQLGKHAPTNKLLYAKDIPKFKQEVKAYYKQVSEQSQVTDSEFKDFLQESSKKHENEFNEAAALRELYKFIQQYFTEIREKLDQNGAPTELMEQLHHVKDLFDGLKSCSWELLSFRSFD
;
A
#
# COMPACT_ATOMS: atom_id res chain seq x y z
N MET A 1 -17.35 -2.05 -8.95
CA MET A 1 -16.28 -1.17 -8.43
C MET A 1 -15.43 -1.95 -7.45
N THR A 2 -14.11 -1.91 -7.58
CA THR A 2 -13.17 -2.76 -6.82
C THR A 2 -12.07 -1.99 -6.09
N SER A 3 -11.79 -0.76 -6.51
CA SER A 3 -10.85 0.14 -5.86
C SER A 3 -11.25 1.59 -6.13
N VAL A 4 -10.94 2.50 -5.21
CA VAL A 4 -11.18 3.94 -5.38
C VAL A 4 -10.01 4.73 -4.79
N LEU A 5 -9.48 5.67 -5.56
CA LEU A 5 -8.51 6.67 -5.12
C LEU A 5 -9.10 8.06 -5.38
N ALA A 6 -9.30 8.85 -4.34
CA ALA A 6 -9.81 10.21 -4.44
C ALA A 6 -8.68 11.23 -4.26
N VAL A 7 -8.59 12.21 -5.15
CA VAL A 7 -7.58 13.26 -5.16
C VAL A 7 -8.25 14.61 -5.38
N ARG A 8 -7.91 15.59 -4.55
CA ARG A 8 -8.35 16.97 -4.75
C ARG A 8 -7.38 17.69 -5.68
N GLN A 9 -7.89 18.19 -6.81
CA GLN A 9 -7.15 18.98 -7.80
C GLN A 9 -7.82 20.37 -7.88
N LYS A 10 -7.24 21.38 -7.21
CA LYS A 10 -7.86 22.72 -7.05
C LYS A 10 -9.26 22.64 -6.42
N ALA A 11 -10.28 23.24 -7.04
CA ALA A 11 -11.68 23.18 -6.63
C ALA A 11 -12.39 21.87 -7.02
N TRP A 12 -11.70 20.99 -7.76
CA TRP A 12 -12.28 19.77 -8.31
C TRP A 12 -11.89 18.52 -7.50
N MET A 13 -12.83 17.60 -7.36
CA MET A 13 -12.58 16.26 -6.81
C MET A 13 -12.43 15.26 -7.96
N VAL A 14 -11.32 14.54 -7.98
CA VAL A 14 -11.02 13.54 -9.01
C VAL A 14 -10.98 12.16 -8.37
N PHE A 15 -11.82 11.26 -8.88
CA PHE A 15 -11.91 9.87 -8.44
C PHE A 15 -11.32 8.96 -9.53
N PHE A 16 -10.34 8.15 -9.16
CA PHE A 16 -9.87 7.03 -9.95
C PHE A 16 -10.51 5.76 -9.41
N ILE A 17 -11.31 5.09 -10.23
CA ILE A 17 -12.19 3.99 -9.85
C ILE A 17 -11.75 2.75 -10.63
N GLY A 18 -11.27 1.73 -9.93
CA GLY A 18 -11.01 0.42 -10.51
C GLY A 18 -12.28 -0.42 -10.58
N THR A 19 -12.41 -1.23 -11.63
CA THR A 19 -13.54 -2.14 -11.84
C THR A 19 -13.11 -3.62 -11.82
N GLY A 20 -14.08 -4.51 -11.60
CA GLY A 20 -13.86 -5.96 -11.55
C GLY A 20 -13.52 -6.58 -12.90
N ASP A 21 -13.91 -5.91 -13.98
CA ASP A 21 -13.60 -6.23 -15.37
C ASP A 21 -12.33 -5.52 -15.88
N GLY A 22 -11.56 -4.88 -14.99
CA GLY A 22 -10.21 -4.40 -15.31
C GLY A 22 -10.12 -3.03 -15.98
N GLN A 23 -11.05 -2.13 -15.67
CA GLN A 23 -11.01 -0.75 -16.12
C GLN A 23 -10.57 0.19 -14.99
N LEU A 24 -9.82 1.24 -15.36
CA LEU A 24 -9.56 2.40 -14.52
C LEU A 24 -10.37 3.58 -15.06
N ILE A 25 -11.38 4.00 -14.30
CA ILE A 25 -12.28 5.09 -14.65
C ILE A 25 -11.86 6.35 -13.87
N LYS A 26 -11.70 7.47 -14.55
CA LYS A 26 -11.56 8.80 -13.97
C LYS A 26 -12.92 9.49 -13.99
N LEU A 27 -13.41 9.87 -12.82
CA LEU A 27 -14.60 10.70 -12.64
C LEU A 27 -14.17 12.02 -12.01
N VAL A 28 -14.65 13.13 -12.57
CA VAL A 28 -14.32 14.48 -12.10
C VAL A 28 -15.61 15.14 -11.62
N VAL A 29 -15.55 15.77 -10.45
CA VAL A 29 -16.69 16.38 -9.78
C VAL A 29 -16.33 17.82 -9.40
N ASP A 30 -17.18 18.76 -9.78
CA ASP A 30 -17.00 20.19 -9.48
C ASP A 30 -17.38 20.54 -8.03
N LYS A 31 -17.17 21.81 -7.64
CA LYS A 31 -17.47 22.30 -6.27
C LYS A 31 -18.97 22.24 -5.89
N ASN A 32 -19.85 22.16 -6.89
CA ASN A 32 -21.30 22.06 -6.72
C ASN A 32 -21.81 20.61 -6.83
N TYR A 33 -20.89 19.64 -6.82
CA TYR A 33 -21.15 18.21 -6.98
C TYR A 33 -21.73 17.82 -8.36
N HIS A 34 -21.57 18.67 -9.39
CA HIS A 34 -21.86 18.25 -10.75
C HIS A 34 -20.72 17.39 -11.28
N THR A 35 -21.10 16.23 -11.82
CA THR A 35 -20.17 15.27 -12.41
C THR A 35 -19.90 15.62 -13.86
N VAL A 36 -18.63 15.68 -14.24
CA VAL A 36 -18.21 15.65 -15.64
C VAL A 36 -18.21 14.19 -16.12
N CYS A 37 -18.32 14.03 -17.44
CA CYS A 37 -18.27 12.76 -18.13
C CYS A 37 -17.13 11.83 -17.64
N PRO A 38 -17.45 10.62 -17.16
CA PRO A 38 -16.44 9.67 -16.74
C PRO A 38 -15.59 9.22 -17.94
N ARG A 39 -14.29 9.07 -17.73
CA ARG A 39 -13.33 8.66 -18.76
C ARG A 39 -12.60 7.40 -18.35
N VAL A 40 -12.49 6.43 -19.25
CA VAL A 40 -11.66 5.25 -19.01
C VAL A 40 -10.22 5.59 -19.36
N LEU A 41 -9.35 5.65 -18.35
CA LEU A 41 -7.91 5.93 -18.52
C LEU A 41 -7.15 4.68 -18.97
N TYR A 42 -7.61 3.52 -18.51
CA TYR A 42 -7.03 2.23 -18.82
C TYR A 42 -8.11 1.15 -18.87
N ARG A 43 -7.97 0.20 -19.80
CA ARG A 43 -8.86 -0.96 -19.97
C ARG A 43 -8.00 -2.18 -20.26
N ALA A 44 -8.05 -3.20 -19.41
CA ALA A 44 -7.37 -4.47 -19.64
C ALA A 44 -8.04 -5.27 -20.77
N ASN A 45 -7.25 -6.06 -21.51
CA ASN A 45 -7.78 -6.90 -22.60
C ASN A 45 -8.68 -8.05 -22.10
N GLY A 46 -8.37 -8.62 -20.93
CA GLY A 46 -9.17 -9.67 -20.28
C GLY A 46 -9.87 -9.21 -18.99
N ASP A 47 -10.52 -10.14 -18.29
CA ASP A 47 -11.26 -9.88 -17.04
C ASP A 47 -10.35 -9.87 -15.80
N ARG A 48 -9.35 -8.98 -15.81
CA ARG A 48 -8.42 -8.82 -14.69
C ARG A 48 -8.89 -7.70 -13.79
N GLN A 49 -9.42 -8.02 -12.62
CA GLN A 49 -9.83 -7.02 -11.64
C GLN A 49 -8.69 -6.05 -11.30
N VAL A 50 -9.01 -4.76 -11.24
CA VAL A 50 -8.09 -3.78 -10.65
C VAL A 50 -8.04 -4.00 -9.14
N PHE A 51 -6.83 -4.23 -8.60
CA PHE A 51 -6.64 -4.49 -7.18
C PHE A 51 -6.90 -3.24 -6.32
N PRO A 52 -7.27 -3.40 -5.03
CA PRO A 52 -7.64 -2.30 -4.14
C PRO A 52 -6.62 -1.17 -3.96
N ARG A 53 -5.31 -1.43 -4.18
CA ARG A 53 -4.22 -0.51 -3.88
C ARG A 53 -3.70 0.23 -5.11
N MET A 54 -4.39 1.28 -5.53
CA MET A 54 -3.87 2.23 -6.53
C MET A 54 -3.07 3.33 -5.86
N HIS A 55 -1.93 3.72 -6.45
CA HIS A 55 -1.08 4.77 -5.89
C HIS A 55 -0.84 5.87 -6.92
N LEU A 56 -1.01 7.13 -6.52
CA LEU A 56 -0.58 8.27 -7.31
C LEU A 56 0.95 8.39 -7.22
N ASP A 57 1.60 8.71 -8.34
CA ASP A 57 3.02 9.01 -8.38
C ASP A 57 3.35 10.15 -7.39
N GLN A 58 4.29 9.92 -6.48
CA GLN A 58 4.61 10.85 -5.41
C GLN A 58 5.50 12.01 -5.88
N VAL A 59 6.13 11.89 -7.04
CA VAL A 59 7.07 12.90 -7.57
C VAL A 59 6.32 13.94 -8.38
N ASP A 60 5.62 13.53 -9.44
CA ASP A 60 4.98 14.45 -10.39
C ASP A 60 3.45 14.47 -10.31
N ARG A 61 2.84 13.47 -9.65
CA ARG A 61 1.39 13.26 -9.59
C ARG A 61 0.70 13.17 -10.96
N LYS A 62 1.44 12.89 -12.04
CA LYS A 62 0.94 12.76 -13.42
C LYS A 62 0.57 11.32 -13.78
N HIS A 63 0.88 10.36 -12.92
CA HIS A 63 0.60 8.93 -13.14
C HIS A 63 -0.05 8.26 -11.92
N VAL A 64 -0.85 7.23 -12.19
CA VAL A 64 -1.40 6.30 -11.20
C VAL A 64 -0.85 4.90 -11.50
N TYR A 65 -0.28 4.27 -10.48
CA TYR A 65 0.16 2.89 -10.50
C TYR A 65 -1.03 1.97 -10.17
N VAL A 66 -1.35 1.09 -11.12
CA VAL A 66 -2.51 0.19 -11.10
C VAL A 66 -2.02 -1.26 -11.05
N PRO A 67 -2.15 -1.95 -9.91
CA PRO A 67 -1.86 -3.38 -9.83
C PRO A 67 -2.97 -4.20 -10.49
N LEU A 68 -2.58 -5.09 -11.41
CA LEU A 68 -3.49 -5.99 -12.14
C LEU A 68 -3.29 -7.48 -11.78
N LEU A 69 -2.10 -7.85 -11.30
CA LEU A 69 -1.74 -9.18 -10.79
C LEU A 69 -0.70 -9.04 -9.66
N PRO A 70 -0.45 -10.06 -8.82
CA PRO A 70 0.53 -9.99 -7.72
C PRO A 70 1.93 -9.50 -8.12
N ASN A 71 2.33 -9.75 -9.37
CA ASN A 71 3.65 -9.37 -9.92
C ASN A 71 3.56 -8.44 -11.15
N GLN A 72 2.39 -7.84 -11.42
CA GLN A 72 2.21 -6.95 -12.58
C GLN A 72 1.56 -5.63 -12.18
N MET A 73 2.20 -4.52 -12.55
CA MET A 73 1.77 -3.16 -12.28
C MET A 73 1.78 -2.36 -13.58
N GLU A 74 0.71 -1.60 -13.83
CA GLU A 74 0.60 -0.68 -14.95
C GLU A 74 0.75 0.77 -14.48
N ARG A 75 1.57 1.56 -15.16
CA ARG A 75 1.70 2.99 -14.91
C ARG A 75 0.80 3.75 -15.87
N VAL A 76 -0.30 4.31 -15.38
CA VAL A 76 -1.34 4.94 -16.20
C VAL A 76 -1.30 6.47 -16.02
N PRO A 77 -1.22 7.28 -17.09
CA PRO A 77 -1.26 8.74 -16.96
C PRO A 77 -2.63 9.23 -16.47
N VAL A 78 -2.64 10.20 -15.55
CA VAL A 78 -3.88 10.77 -14.96
C VAL A 78 -4.70 11.58 -15.98
N SER A 79 -4.04 12.05 -17.02
CA SER A 79 -4.67 12.70 -18.17
C SER A 79 -3.76 12.60 -19.40
N LYS A 80 -4.35 12.77 -20.60
CA LYS A 80 -3.67 12.79 -21.89
C LYS A 80 -3.89 14.15 -22.56
N CYS A 81 -3.42 15.23 -21.93
CA CYS A 81 -3.67 16.59 -22.38
C CYS A 81 -3.19 16.85 -23.82
N SER A 82 -2.07 16.23 -24.23
CA SER A 82 -1.51 16.38 -25.57
C SER A 82 -2.40 15.86 -26.70
N THR A 83 -3.47 15.12 -26.41
CA THR A 83 -4.46 14.69 -27.41
C THR A 83 -5.32 15.86 -27.92
N TYR A 84 -5.39 16.97 -27.17
CA TYR A 84 -6.15 18.16 -27.57
C TYR A 84 -5.24 19.15 -28.31
N THR A 85 -5.59 19.43 -29.56
CA THR A 85 -4.72 20.16 -30.50
C THR A 85 -4.98 21.66 -30.54
N ASN A 86 -6.12 22.12 -30.00
CA ASN A 86 -6.48 23.53 -29.94
C ASN A 86 -7.10 23.89 -28.57
N VAL A 87 -7.20 25.20 -28.28
CA VAL A 87 -7.72 25.72 -27.00
C VAL A 87 -9.15 25.28 -26.71
N GLN A 88 -9.99 25.20 -27.75
CA GLN A 88 -11.39 24.82 -27.62
C GLN A 88 -11.50 23.35 -27.20
N ASP A 89 -10.74 22.46 -27.82
CA ASP A 89 -10.72 21.04 -27.51
C ASP A 89 -10.14 20.78 -26.11
N CYS A 90 -9.09 21.52 -25.74
CA CYS A 90 -8.45 21.43 -24.42
C CYS A 90 -9.42 21.84 -23.31
N TRP A 91 -10.15 22.93 -23.49
CA TRP A 91 -11.16 23.40 -22.54
C TRP A 91 -12.39 22.49 -22.48
N SER A 92 -12.86 22.03 -23.64
CA SER A 92 -14.04 21.15 -23.75
C SER A 92 -13.79 19.78 -23.12
N ALA A 93 -12.53 19.41 -22.90
CA ALA A 93 -12.18 18.20 -22.17
C ALA A 93 -12.63 18.22 -20.70
N GLN A 94 -12.86 19.40 -20.11
CA GLN A 94 -13.27 19.57 -18.71
C GLN A 94 -12.38 18.78 -17.73
N ASP A 95 -11.07 18.75 -18.01
CA ASP A 95 -10.07 18.01 -17.22
C ASP A 95 -9.21 18.97 -16.38
N PRO A 96 -9.28 18.93 -15.04
CA PRO A 96 -8.59 19.89 -14.16
C PRO A 96 -7.06 19.74 -14.12
N TYR A 97 -6.51 18.71 -14.78
CA TYR A 97 -5.06 18.55 -14.95
C TYR A 97 -4.53 19.22 -16.22
N CYS A 98 -5.40 19.57 -17.18
CA CYS A 98 -4.99 20.11 -18.47
C CYS A 98 -5.18 21.61 -18.54
N VAL A 99 -4.17 22.30 -19.07
CA VAL A 99 -4.22 23.73 -19.40
C VAL A 99 -3.76 23.95 -20.83
N TRP A 100 -4.30 24.97 -21.48
CA TRP A 100 -3.81 25.45 -22.77
C TRP A 100 -2.64 26.40 -22.54
N CYS A 101 -1.44 26.02 -22.96
CA CYS A 101 -0.23 26.82 -22.80
C CYS A 101 0.01 27.69 -24.04
N SER A 102 -0.08 29.02 -23.89
CA SER A 102 0.04 29.97 -25.01
C SER A 102 1.41 29.88 -25.69
N SER A 103 2.49 29.76 -24.92
CA SER A 103 3.86 29.75 -25.46
C SER A 103 4.18 28.47 -26.23
N LYS A 104 3.63 27.33 -25.81
CA LYS A 104 3.77 26.03 -26.51
C LYS A 104 2.73 25.81 -27.61
N ARG A 105 1.65 26.59 -27.63
CA ARG A 105 0.49 26.42 -28.52
C ARG A 105 -0.08 25.00 -28.48
N SER A 106 -0.14 24.43 -27.28
CA SER A 106 -0.56 23.05 -27.06
C SER A 106 -1.22 22.89 -25.69
N CYS A 107 -2.08 21.89 -25.55
CA CYS A 107 -2.67 21.50 -24.28
C CYS A 107 -1.68 20.63 -23.47
N THR A 108 -1.30 21.08 -22.28
CA THR A 108 -0.27 20.45 -21.43
C THR A 108 -0.73 20.38 -19.97
N PHE A 109 0.07 19.77 -19.10
CA PHE A 109 -0.06 20.02 -17.66
C PHE A 109 0.38 21.45 -17.34
N GLU A 110 -0.13 21.98 -16.23
CA GLU A 110 0.19 23.34 -15.76
C GLU A 110 1.69 23.54 -15.53
N ASP A 111 2.33 22.60 -14.82
CA ASP A 111 3.78 22.64 -14.51
C ASP A 111 4.67 22.56 -15.76
N ASP A 112 4.12 22.11 -16.89
CA ASP A 112 4.84 22.03 -18.16
C ASP A 112 4.73 23.33 -18.96
N CYS A 113 3.98 24.34 -18.50
CA CYS A 113 3.90 25.65 -19.15
C CYS A 113 4.89 26.62 -18.49
N PRO A 114 5.99 27.01 -19.18
CA PRO A 114 7.11 27.74 -18.57
C PRO A 114 6.77 29.18 -18.20
N ASP A 115 5.83 29.78 -18.92
CA ASP A 115 5.35 31.13 -18.70
C ASP A 115 3.93 30.98 -18.13
N SER A 116 3.58 31.68 -17.04
CA SER A 116 2.23 31.67 -16.45
C SER A 116 1.14 32.28 -17.36
N ASP A 117 1.31 32.18 -18.67
CA ASP A 117 0.43 32.49 -19.80
C ASP A 117 -0.27 31.21 -20.27
N TRP A 118 -1.17 30.70 -19.42
CA TRP A 118 -2.02 29.55 -19.72
C TRP A 118 -3.50 29.84 -19.42
N VAL A 119 -4.37 29.05 -20.06
CA VAL A 119 -5.83 29.12 -19.93
C VAL A 119 -6.36 27.75 -19.51
N SER A 120 -7.26 27.71 -18.54
CA SER A 120 -7.84 26.49 -17.95
C SER A 120 -9.37 26.61 -17.81
N ILE A 121 -10.00 25.49 -17.50
CA ILE A 121 -11.42 25.41 -17.12
C ILE A 121 -11.71 26.17 -15.79
N PRO A 122 -12.96 26.63 -15.58
CA PRO A 122 -13.37 27.29 -14.33
C PRO A 122 -13.52 26.29 -13.17
N ASP A 123 -13.85 26.79 -11.97
CA ASP A 123 -14.02 25.96 -10.76
C ASP A 123 -15.36 25.19 -10.72
N ASP A 124 -16.26 25.51 -11.63
CA ASP A 124 -17.55 24.85 -11.86
C ASP A 124 -17.64 24.32 -13.29
N SER A 125 -18.37 23.24 -13.49
CA SER A 125 -18.58 22.66 -14.81
C SER A 125 -19.39 23.60 -15.71
N GLN A 126 -18.91 23.80 -16.94
CA GLN A 126 -19.52 24.71 -17.91
C GLN A 126 -19.65 24.06 -19.28
N HIS A 127 -20.74 24.34 -19.98
CA HIS A 127 -21.04 23.76 -21.30
C HIS A 127 -20.51 24.59 -22.47
N LYS A 128 -20.24 25.88 -22.23
CA LYS A 128 -19.71 26.81 -23.24
C LYS A 128 -18.57 27.63 -22.65
N MET A 129 -17.50 27.78 -23.42
CA MET A 129 -16.32 28.56 -23.04
C MET A 129 -16.62 30.06 -23.02
N VAL A 130 -17.45 30.50 -23.95
CA VAL A 130 -17.99 31.86 -24.05
C VAL A 130 -19.51 31.75 -24.09
N SER A 131 -20.18 32.51 -23.23
CA SER A 131 -21.63 32.65 -23.23
C SER A 131 -21.99 34.10 -23.50
N TYR A 132 -23.13 34.33 -24.14
CA TYR A 132 -23.59 35.68 -24.42
C TYR A 132 -25.07 35.84 -24.11
N LYS A 133 -25.43 37.08 -23.78
CA LYS A 133 -26.80 37.53 -23.53
C LYS A 133 -27.03 38.81 -24.30
N VAL A 134 -28.15 38.87 -25.02
CA VAL A 134 -28.58 40.08 -25.70
C VAL A 134 -29.76 40.66 -24.94
N VAL A 135 -29.64 41.93 -24.56
CA VAL A 135 -30.69 42.67 -23.83
C VAL A 135 -31.04 43.90 -24.64
N LYS A 136 -32.33 44.17 -24.75
CA LYS A 136 -32.85 45.43 -25.28
C LYS A 136 -33.43 46.23 -24.12
N ASP A 137 -32.94 47.44 -23.92
CA ASP A 137 -33.38 48.30 -22.81
C ASP A 137 -34.62 49.14 -23.19
N SER A 138 -35.12 49.92 -22.23
CA SER A 138 -36.29 50.79 -22.41
C SER A 138 -36.07 51.94 -23.40
N THR A 139 -34.83 52.19 -23.84
CA THR A 139 -34.45 53.21 -24.83
C THR A 139 -34.27 52.63 -26.23
N ASP A 140 -34.73 51.39 -26.45
CA ASP A 140 -34.55 50.61 -27.68
C ASP A 140 -33.08 50.29 -28.03
N GLN A 141 -32.14 50.50 -27.10
CA GLN A 141 -30.72 50.20 -27.30
C GLN A 141 -30.44 48.72 -27.05
N ILE A 142 -29.67 48.11 -27.96
CA ILE A 142 -29.30 46.69 -27.89
C ILE A 142 -27.91 46.58 -27.26
N THR A 143 -27.83 45.85 -26.16
CA THR A 143 -26.58 45.57 -25.44
C THR A 143 -26.25 44.08 -25.49
N LEU A 144 -25.03 43.77 -25.94
CA LEU A 144 -24.47 42.43 -25.96
C LEU A 144 -23.54 42.25 -24.75
N HIS A 145 -23.91 41.35 -23.85
CA HIS A 145 -23.08 40.94 -22.72
C HIS A 145 -22.41 39.60 -23.03
N ILE A 146 -21.08 39.59 -23.03
CA ILE A 146 -20.24 38.39 -23.19
C ILE A 146 -19.67 38.02 -21.82
N GLN A 147 -19.73 36.74 -21.48
CA GLN A 147 -19.11 36.17 -20.30
C GLN A 147 -18.22 34.99 -20.69
N THR A 148 -16.96 35.05 -20.25
CA THR A 148 -15.97 33.99 -20.43
C THR A 148 -15.95 33.08 -19.20
N HIS A 149 -15.87 31.77 -19.44
CA HIS A 149 -15.91 30.74 -18.40
C HIS A 149 -14.56 30.05 -18.30
N LEU A 150 -13.57 30.77 -17.76
CA LEU A 150 -12.16 30.41 -17.79
C LEU A 150 -11.45 30.71 -16.47
N THR A 151 -10.37 29.98 -16.22
CA THR A 151 -9.36 30.32 -15.21
C THR A 151 -8.05 30.65 -15.92
N LEU A 152 -7.37 31.70 -15.50
CA LEU A 152 -6.18 32.23 -16.19
C LEU A 152 -4.95 32.21 -15.28
N GLY A 153 -3.78 31.95 -15.85
CA GLY A 153 -2.51 32.23 -15.20
C GLY A 153 -2.26 33.74 -15.05
N GLN A 154 -1.38 34.13 -14.12
CA GLN A 154 -1.12 35.54 -13.77
C GLN A 154 -0.77 36.42 -14.98
N GLN A 155 0.00 35.92 -15.95
CA GLN A 155 0.40 36.71 -17.12
C GLN A 155 -0.74 36.87 -18.13
N ALA A 156 -1.61 35.86 -18.28
CA ALA A 156 -2.75 35.92 -19.18
C ALA A 156 -3.80 36.96 -18.74
N LEU A 157 -3.96 37.19 -17.42
CA LEU A 157 -4.89 38.18 -16.87
C LEU A 157 -4.51 39.63 -17.23
N SER A 158 -3.21 39.91 -17.42
CA SER A 158 -2.71 41.26 -17.68
C SER A 158 -3.10 41.86 -19.04
N LYS A 159 -3.61 41.02 -19.98
CA LYS A 159 -3.94 41.42 -21.36
C LYS A 159 -5.30 40.85 -21.79
N PHE A 160 -6.36 41.26 -21.11
CA PHE A 160 -7.74 40.92 -21.49
C PHE A 160 -8.33 41.99 -22.42
N THR A 161 -8.69 41.61 -23.65
CA THR A 161 -9.39 42.52 -24.58
C THR A 161 -10.44 41.77 -25.39
N CYS A 162 -11.53 42.45 -25.75
CA CYS A 162 -12.55 41.92 -26.65
C CYS A 162 -12.66 42.78 -27.90
N GLN A 163 -12.67 42.15 -29.06
CA GLN A 163 -12.95 42.79 -30.34
C GLN A 163 -14.18 42.14 -30.97
N PHE A 164 -15.09 42.97 -31.44
CA PHE A 164 -16.33 42.55 -32.10
C PHE A 164 -16.21 42.88 -33.58
N SER A 165 -16.42 41.90 -34.46
CA SER A 165 -16.32 42.06 -35.90
C SER A 165 -17.59 41.53 -36.58
N PRO A 166 -18.48 42.41 -37.07
CA PRO A 166 -19.66 41.99 -37.83
C PRO A 166 -19.25 41.47 -39.22
N SER A 167 -20.04 40.57 -39.80
CA SER A 167 -19.77 39.95 -41.11
C SER A 167 -19.98 40.88 -42.31
N SER A 168 -20.74 41.98 -42.13
CA SER A 168 -21.26 42.81 -43.24
C SER A 168 -20.89 44.30 -43.18
N SER A 169 -20.14 44.79 -42.18
CA SER A 169 -19.79 46.22 -42.06
C SER A 169 -18.38 46.48 -41.47
N SER A 170 -17.72 47.55 -41.92
CA SER A 170 -16.38 47.99 -41.46
C SER A 170 -16.41 49.20 -40.50
N SER A 171 -17.60 49.66 -40.10
CA SER A 171 -17.80 50.79 -39.18
C SER A 171 -17.70 50.38 -37.70
N GLU A 172 -17.56 51.37 -36.80
CA GLU A 172 -17.49 51.20 -35.34
C GLU A 172 -18.75 50.46 -34.83
N PHE A 173 -18.64 49.13 -34.64
CA PHE A 173 -19.77 48.26 -34.28
C PHE A 173 -20.26 48.46 -32.83
N CYS A 174 -19.33 48.69 -31.90
CA CYS A 174 -19.65 49.01 -30.51
C CYS A 174 -19.52 50.53 -30.28
N SER A 175 -20.49 51.11 -29.60
CA SER A 175 -20.50 52.52 -29.18
C SER A 175 -19.30 52.82 -28.27
N ARG A 176 -18.74 54.03 -28.37
CA ARG A 176 -17.69 54.53 -27.47
C ARG A 176 -18.14 54.64 -26.01
N GLN A 177 -19.45 54.59 -25.76
CA GLN A 177 -20.04 54.53 -24.42
C GLN A 177 -19.97 53.12 -23.80
N SER A 178 -19.51 52.11 -24.55
CA SER A 178 -19.38 50.75 -24.04
C SER A 178 -18.36 50.70 -22.89
N PRO A 179 -18.65 49.99 -21.78
CA PRO A 179 -17.71 49.83 -20.68
C PRO A 179 -16.38 49.20 -21.13
N PRO A 180 -15.23 49.57 -20.54
CA PRO A 180 -13.97 48.90 -20.82
C PRO A 180 -14.06 47.41 -20.45
N PRO A 181 -13.42 46.51 -21.22
CA PRO A 181 -13.48 45.07 -20.97
C PRO A 181 -12.82 44.75 -19.61
N GLN A 182 -13.52 44.01 -18.76
CA GLN A 182 -13.03 43.57 -17.45
C GLN A 182 -13.27 42.09 -17.29
N PHE A 183 -12.20 41.30 -17.15
CA PHE A 183 -12.32 39.85 -16.99
C PHE A 183 -13.25 39.49 -15.81
N PRO A 184 -14.22 38.58 -15.97
CA PRO A 184 -14.46 37.70 -17.13
C PRO A 184 -15.48 38.21 -18.16
N LYS A 185 -15.86 39.49 -18.14
CA LYS A 185 -16.98 40.07 -18.90
C LYS A 185 -16.56 41.10 -19.95
N CYS A 186 -17.24 41.08 -21.10
CA CYS A 186 -17.17 42.12 -22.11
C CYS A 186 -18.57 42.61 -22.48
N THR A 187 -18.72 43.91 -22.69
CA THR A 187 -20.01 44.51 -23.06
C THR A 187 -19.83 45.33 -24.33
N CYS A 188 -20.72 45.12 -25.30
CA CYS A 188 -20.78 45.90 -26.53
C CYS A 188 -22.18 46.49 -26.66
N ILE A 189 -22.27 47.81 -26.64
CA ILE A 189 -23.50 48.53 -26.93
C ILE A 189 -23.53 48.78 -28.44
N LEU A 190 -24.52 48.26 -29.16
CA LEU A 190 -24.57 48.38 -30.62
C LEU A 190 -24.81 49.85 -31.03
N THR A 191 -24.10 50.32 -32.06
CA THR A 191 -24.29 51.66 -32.62
C THR A 191 -25.57 51.79 -33.44
N ASP A 192 -26.02 50.68 -34.04
CA ASP A 192 -27.29 50.57 -34.76
C ASP A 192 -28.23 49.61 -34.00
N SER A 193 -29.42 50.09 -33.66
CA SER A 193 -30.46 49.30 -32.98
C SER A 193 -31.32 48.48 -33.93
N THR A 194 -31.10 48.59 -35.24
CA THR A 194 -31.82 47.82 -36.27
C THR A 194 -31.03 46.58 -36.69
N LEU A 195 -31.65 45.40 -36.53
CA LEU A 195 -31.07 44.11 -36.92
C LEU A 195 -31.64 43.67 -38.28
N PRO A 196 -30.81 43.09 -39.17
CA PRO A 196 -31.30 42.48 -40.41
C PRO A 196 -32.28 41.33 -40.13
N VAL A 197 -33.25 41.13 -41.02
CA VAL A 197 -34.27 40.06 -40.93
C VAL A 197 -33.63 38.66 -40.86
N GLU A 198 -32.49 38.47 -41.52
CA GLU A 198 -31.76 37.19 -41.51
C GLU A 198 -30.88 36.97 -40.26
N GLY A 199 -30.80 37.98 -39.37
CA GLY A 199 -29.88 38.06 -38.25
C GLY A 199 -28.51 38.64 -38.63
N LEU A 200 -27.76 39.07 -37.63
CA LEU A 200 -26.40 39.62 -37.78
C LEU A 200 -25.37 38.63 -37.22
N ASP A 201 -24.44 38.18 -38.06
CA ASP A 201 -23.32 37.36 -37.62
C ASP A 201 -22.18 38.25 -37.10
N VAL A 202 -21.77 38.02 -35.86
CA VAL A 202 -20.74 38.77 -35.15
C VAL A 202 -19.68 37.81 -34.65
N THR A 203 -18.44 38.00 -35.08
CA THR A 203 -17.29 37.30 -34.50
C THR A 203 -16.78 38.06 -33.30
N VAL A 204 -16.76 37.41 -32.14
CA VAL A 204 -16.13 37.92 -30.92
C VAL A 204 -14.74 37.32 -30.80
N LYS A 205 -13.72 38.18 -30.84
CA LYS A 205 -12.33 37.81 -30.59
C LYS A 205 -11.94 38.25 -29.18
N VAL A 206 -11.80 37.28 -28.29
CA VAL A 206 -11.30 37.49 -26.93
C VAL A 206 -9.81 37.19 -26.92
N ARG A 207 -9.01 38.16 -26.46
CA ARG A 207 -7.58 37.98 -26.23
C ARG A 207 -7.33 37.81 -24.74
N LEU A 208 -6.55 36.79 -24.39
CA LEU A 208 -6.13 36.44 -23.04
C LEU A 208 -4.62 36.19 -23.08
N GLY A 209 -3.82 37.17 -22.69
CA GLY A 209 -2.37 37.09 -22.90
C GLY A 209 -2.02 37.03 -24.39
N ASN A 210 -1.46 35.89 -24.80
CA ASN A 210 -1.17 35.58 -26.22
C ASN A 210 -2.18 34.60 -26.85
N THR A 211 -3.13 34.08 -26.07
CA THR A 211 -4.19 33.22 -26.59
C THR A 211 -5.33 34.06 -27.18
N HIS A 212 -5.80 33.64 -28.36
CA HIS A 212 -6.93 34.22 -29.06
C HIS A 212 -8.06 33.20 -29.13
N ILE A 213 -9.22 33.57 -28.60
CA ILE A 213 -10.46 32.80 -28.69
C ILE A 213 -11.37 33.55 -29.66
N ASN A 214 -11.81 32.86 -30.71
CA ASN A 214 -12.79 33.40 -31.65
C ASN A 214 -14.07 32.60 -31.47
N ASP A 215 -15.18 33.28 -31.23
CA ASP A 215 -16.50 32.68 -31.22
C ASP A 215 -17.44 33.44 -32.16
N SER A 216 -18.31 32.72 -32.85
CA SER A 216 -19.22 33.29 -33.85
C SER A 216 -20.63 33.28 -33.30
N LEU A 217 -21.20 34.48 -33.15
CA LEU A 217 -22.52 34.69 -32.57
C LEU A 217 -23.48 35.11 -33.69
N LYS A 218 -24.67 34.52 -33.72
CA LYS A 218 -25.75 34.99 -34.57
C LYS A 218 -26.75 35.77 -33.72
N ILE A 219 -26.77 37.08 -33.89
CA ILE A 219 -27.69 37.98 -33.19
C ILE A 219 -28.95 38.08 -34.03
N SER A 220 -30.05 37.52 -33.53
CA SER A 220 -31.36 37.63 -34.16
C SER A 220 -32.28 38.48 -33.30
N ASN A 221 -33.27 39.11 -33.93
CA ASN A 221 -34.28 39.80 -33.18
C ASN A 221 -35.13 38.78 -32.40
N CYS A 222 -35.06 38.82 -31.07
CA CYS A 222 -35.79 37.87 -30.22
C CYS A 222 -37.31 37.92 -30.45
N ALA A 223 -37.86 39.06 -30.91
CA ALA A 223 -39.27 39.20 -31.22
C ALA A 223 -39.69 38.45 -32.51
N ASP A 224 -38.75 38.21 -33.44
CA ASP A 224 -39.00 37.50 -34.69
C ASP A 224 -38.98 35.97 -34.49
N ILE A 225 -38.51 35.51 -33.32
CA ILE A 225 -38.53 34.10 -32.91
C ILE A 225 -39.87 33.79 -32.25
N SER A 226 -40.92 33.75 -33.07
CA SER A 226 -42.30 33.48 -32.66
C SER A 226 -42.82 32.16 -33.24
N GLY A 227 -43.75 31.52 -32.53
CA GLY A 227 -44.34 30.24 -32.91
C GLY A 227 -44.88 29.48 -31.70
N PRO A 228 -45.52 28.30 -31.91
CA PRO A 228 -45.94 27.46 -30.80
C PRO A 228 -44.72 27.06 -29.96
N PRO A 229 -44.82 27.07 -28.61
CA PRO A 229 -43.71 26.71 -27.75
C PRO A 229 -43.34 25.27 -28.08
N THR A 230 -42.17 25.09 -28.70
CA THR A 230 -41.60 23.79 -29.09
C THR A 230 -40.15 23.74 -28.63
N SER A 231 -39.60 22.53 -28.46
CA SER A 231 -38.20 22.37 -28.02
C SER A 231 -37.21 22.91 -29.05
N VAL A 232 -37.64 22.95 -30.31
CA VAL A 232 -36.91 23.57 -31.44
C VAL A 232 -36.95 25.09 -31.33
N LEU A 233 -38.13 25.69 -31.10
CA LEU A 233 -38.27 27.15 -30.94
C LEU A 233 -37.54 27.66 -29.69
N CYS A 234 -37.60 26.91 -28.58
CA CYS A 234 -36.89 27.21 -27.35
C CYS A 234 -35.37 27.21 -27.55
N ARG A 235 -34.82 26.17 -28.21
CA ARG A 235 -33.39 26.13 -28.55
C ARG A 235 -32.99 27.27 -29.49
N LYS A 236 -33.82 27.58 -30.49
CA LYS A 236 -33.58 28.71 -31.41
C LYS A 236 -33.53 30.06 -30.67
N CYS A 237 -34.38 30.24 -29.65
CA CYS A 237 -34.39 31.43 -28.81
C CYS A 237 -33.12 31.57 -27.96
N ILE A 238 -32.74 30.50 -27.25
CA ILE A 238 -31.55 30.48 -26.39
C ILE A 238 -30.28 30.64 -27.25
N GLN A 239 -30.22 30.00 -28.43
CA GLN A 239 -29.13 30.17 -29.40
C GLN A 239 -29.04 31.58 -29.97
N ALA A 240 -30.10 32.38 -29.94
CA ALA A 240 -30.05 33.79 -30.32
C ALA A 240 -29.57 34.71 -29.17
N GLY A 241 -29.30 34.16 -27.98
CA GLY A 241 -28.88 34.91 -26.79
C GLY A 241 -30.03 35.57 -26.02
N CYS A 242 -31.27 35.17 -26.32
CA CYS A 242 -32.51 35.69 -25.73
C CYS A 242 -32.90 34.90 -24.45
N GLY A 243 -33.86 35.43 -23.68
CA GLY A 243 -34.46 34.73 -22.53
C GLY A 243 -35.73 33.97 -22.93
N TRP A 244 -35.84 32.71 -22.52
CA TRP A 244 -37.05 31.91 -22.74
C TRP A 244 -38.00 31.99 -21.53
N SER A 245 -39.30 32.13 -21.80
CA SER A 245 -40.37 32.13 -20.78
C SER A 245 -41.52 31.21 -21.19
N THR A 246 -42.47 30.96 -20.28
CA THR A 246 -43.68 30.16 -20.57
C THR A 246 -44.48 30.63 -21.78
N ASN A 247 -44.31 31.90 -22.20
CA ASN A 247 -45.05 32.53 -23.31
C ASN A 247 -44.19 32.82 -24.56
N GLY A 248 -42.98 32.27 -24.67
CA GLY A 248 -42.13 32.40 -25.87
C GLY A 248 -40.80 33.12 -25.65
N CYS A 249 -40.15 33.48 -26.76
CA CYS A 249 -38.84 34.13 -26.76
C CYS A 249 -38.93 35.63 -26.43
N SER A 250 -38.06 36.13 -25.55
CA SER A 250 -38.08 37.54 -25.15
C SER A 250 -36.68 38.13 -24.95
N TRP A 251 -36.59 39.46 -25.03
CA TRP A 251 -35.39 40.25 -24.72
C TRP A 251 -35.14 40.44 -23.21
N THR A 252 -36.02 39.90 -22.34
CA THR A 252 -36.08 40.28 -20.92
C THR A 252 -34.97 39.66 -20.07
N GLN A 253 -34.63 40.31 -18.94
CA GLN A 253 -33.62 39.82 -18.01
C GLN A 253 -34.02 38.52 -17.28
N GLN A 254 -35.32 38.22 -17.15
CA GLN A 254 -35.91 37.23 -16.23
C GLN A 254 -36.15 35.83 -16.83
N GLY A 255 -35.85 35.59 -18.12
CA GLY A 255 -36.08 34.27 -18.75
C GLY A 255 -34.97 33.23 -18.48
N GLU A 256 -35.30 31.93 -18.56
CA GLU A 256 -34.30 30.85 -18.53
C GLU A 256 -33.44 30.88 -19.80
N GLN A 257 -32.13 30.77 -19.64
CA GLN A 257 -31.14 30.85 -20.74
C GLN A 257 -30.37 29.54 -20.94
N ASN A 258 -30.85 28.46 -20.32
CA ASN A 258 -30.17 27.18 -20.32
C ASN A 258 -30.95 26.16 -21.15
N ASP A 259 -30.27 25.36 -21.97
CA ASP A 259 -30.89 24.40 -22.89
C ASP A 259 -31.73 23.34 -22.14
N SER A 260 -31.53 23.18 -20.84
CA SER A 260 -32.35 22.35 -19.94
C SER A 260 -33.83 22.74 -19.95
N ALA A 261 -34.14 24.02 -20.14
CA ALA A 261 -35.51 24.56 -20.22
C ALA A 261 -36.30 23.97 -21.40
N CYS A 262 -35.59 23.54 -22.45
CA CYS A 262 -36.20 23.12 -23.72
C CYS A 262 -36.54 21.62 -23.79
N LYS A 263 -36.30 20.83 -22.72
CA LYS A 263 -36.42 19.36 -22.73
C LYS A 263 -37.85 18.80 -22.71
N MET A 264 -38.89 19.64 -22.59
CA MET A 264 -40.27 19.21 -22.33
C MET A 264 -41.25 19.38 -23.51
N ILE A 265 -40.80 19.40 -24.77
CA ILE A 265 -41.73 19.64 -25.89
C ILE A 265 -41.46 18.78 -27.13
N THR A 266 -42.36 17.83 -27.38
CA THR A 266 -42.36 16.89 -28.50
C THR A 266 -42.57 17.61 -29.84
N SER A 267 -41.58 17.48 -30.73
CA SER A 267 -41.62 17.96 -32.11
C SER A 267 -42.47 17.04 -33.00
N GLY A 268 -43.42 17.65 -33.73
CA GLY A 268 -44.36 16.99 -34.63
C GLY A 268 -43.80 16.87 -36.05
N THR A 269 -43.24 15.72 -36.36
CA THR A 269 -42.91 15.24 -37.71
C THR A 269 -43.49 13.83 -37.85
N ASN A 270 -44.35 13.60 -38.86
CA ASN A 270 -45.11 12.36 -39.06
C ASN A 270 -44.23 11.20 -39.59
N PHE A 271 -43.32 10.70 -38.76
CA PHE A 271 -42.70 9.40 -38.99
C PHE A 271 -43.38 8.36 -38.10
N SER A 272 -43.71 7.20 -38.64
CA SER A 272 -44.16 6.06 -37.83
C SER A 272 -43.07 5.73 -36.81
N LYS A 273 -43.42 5.76 -35.52
CA LYS A 273 -42.46 5.53 -34.43
C LYS A 273 -41.82 4.14 -34.58
N PRO A 274 -40.48 4.06 -34.71
CA PRO A 274 -39.80 2.77 -34.81
C PRO A 274 -39.74 2.08 -33.43
N GLU A 275 -39.93 0.77 -33.43
CA GLU A 275 -39.86 -0.07 -32.22
C GLU A 275 -38.81 -1.15 -32.40
N ILE A 276 -37.85 -1.23 -31.48
CA ILE A 276 -36.77 -2.22 -31.53
C ILE A 276 -37.25 -3.49 -30.81
N THR A 277 -37.27 -4.63 -31.50
CA THR A 277 -37.60 -5.93 -30.89
C THR A 277 -36.34 -6.68 -30.44
N SER A 278 -35.24 -6.61 -31.19
CA SER A 278 -33.99 -7.25 -30.83
C SER A 278 -32.78 -6.66 -31.55
N ILE A 279 -31.60 -6.85 -30.95
CA ILE A 279 -30.30 -6.61 -31.57
C ILE A 279 -29.48 -7.89 -31.44
N SER A 280 -28.90 -8.36 -32.54
CA SER A 280 -28.11 -9.58 -32.59
C SER A 280 -26.74 -9.34 -33.26
N PRO A 281 -25.62 -9.63 -32.59
CA PRO A 281 -25.54 -10.01 -31.16
C PRO A 281 -25.78 -8.80 -30.23
N SER A 282 -26.34 -9.05 -29.04
CA SER A 282 -26.51 -8.03 -27.99
C SER A 282 -25.30 -7.96 -27.03
N VAL A 283 -24.39 -8.93 -27.10
CA VAL A 283 -23.14 -8.98 -26.35
C VAL A 283 -21.98 -9.07 -27.34
N VAL A 284 -21.00 -8.19 -27.19
CA VAL A 284 -19.86 -8.06 -28.11
C VAL A 284 -18.56 -7.85 -27.33
N SER A 285 -17.42 -8.09 -27.96
CA SER A 285 -16.14 -7.62 -27.40
C SER A 285 -16.07 -6.09 -27.42
N PHE A 286 -15.16 -5.50 -26.65
CA PHE A 286 -14.92 -4.06 -26.66
C PHE A 286 -14.42 -3.50 -28.02
N TYR A 287 -14.09 -4.37 -28.99
CA TYR A 287 -13.79 -3.99 -30.37
C TYR A 287 -15.03 -3.76 -31.22
N GLY A 288 -16.21 -4.13 -30.71
CA GLY A 288 -17.48 -4.02 -31.42
C GLY A 288 -17.78 -5.25 -32.27
N ARG A 289 -18.61 -5.06 -33.31
CA ARG A 289 -19.09 -6.13 -34.18
C ARG A 289 -19.52 -5.58 -35.54
N ASN A 290 -19.01 -6.16 -36.61
CA ASN A 290 -19.44 -5.79 -37.96
C ASN A 290 -20.75 -6.52 -38.35
N ASN A 291 -21.59 -5.87 -39.15
CA ASN A 291 -22.84 -6.43 -39.70
C ASN A 291 -23.84 -6.95 -38.64
N ALA A 292 -23.96 -6.25 -37.51
CA ALA A 292 -24.98 -6.52 -36.52
C ALA A 292 -26.39 -6.30 -37.10
N VAL A 293 -27.36 -7.07 -36.62
CA VAL A 293 -28.75 -7.01 -37.10
C VAL A 293 -29.63 -6.46 -35.99
N LEU A 294 -30.39 -5.41 -36.31
CA LEU A 294 -31.45 -4.87 -35.46
C LEU A 294 -32.78 -5.20 -36.12
N SER A 295 -33.67 -5.86 -35.39
CA SER A 295 -35.03 -6.20 -35.83
C SER A 295 -36.06 -5.39 -35.06
N GLY A 296 -37.20 -5.12 -35.69
CA GLY A 296 -38.19 -4.20 -35.14
C GLY A 296 -39.37 -3.92 -36.06
N LEU A 297 -40.20 -2.96 -35.66
CA LEU A 297 -41.32 -2.44 -36.45
C LEU A 297 -41.01 -1.01 -36.90
N ASN A 298 -41.56 -0.62 -38.06
CA ASN A 298 -41.47 0.73 -38.63
C ASN A 298 -40.03 1.24 -38.84
N LEU A 299 -39.08 0.37 -39.17
CA LEU A 299 -37.66 0.74 -39.30
C LEU A 299 -37.31 1.40 -40.64
N GLY A 300 -38.22 1.45 -41.60
CA GLY A 300 -37.93 1.84 -43.00
C GLY A 300 -37.28 3.23 -43.17
N ASN A 301 -37.58 4.17 -42.27
CA ASN A 301 -37.03 5.54 -42.32
C ASN A 301 -35.80 5.75 -41.43
N VAL A 302 -35.29 4.71 -40.77
CA VAL A 302 -34.10 4.82 -39.90
C VAL A 302 -32.86 5.07 -40.77
N THR A 303 -32.08 6.09 -40.39
CA THR A 303 -30.88 6.51 -41.13
C THR A 303 -29.59 6.04 -40.48
N ARG A 304 -29.56 5.98 -39.14
CA ARG A 304 -28.39 5.60 -38.34
C ARG A 304 -28.81 5.06 -36.98
N VAL A 305 -27.90 4.35 -36.33
CA VAL A 305 -28.05 3.80 -34.99
C VAL A 305 -27.13 4.58 -34.06
N ARG A 306 -27.66 5.08 -32.94
CA ARG A 306 -26.94 5.92 -31.97
C ARG A 306 -26.73 5.15 -30.67
N PHE A 307 -25.49 5.19 -30.19
CA PHE A 307 -25.03 4.54 -28.97
C PHE A 307 -24.88 5.60 -27.88
N GLN A 308 -25.74 5.51 -26.86
CA GLN A 308 -25.80 6.39 -25.71
C GLN A 308 -25.09 5.73 -24.52
N LEU A 309 -23.88 6.22 -24.24
CA LEU A 309 -23.13 5.92 -23.02
C LEU A 309 -23.71 6.70 -21.84
N ASP A 310 -23.58 6.17 -20.62
CA ASP A 310 -24.09 6.82 -19.41
C ASP A 310 -23.60 8.28 -19.32
N MET A 311 -24.52 9.18 -18.94
CA MET A 311 -24.40 10.65 -18.89
C MET A 311 -24.47 11.42 -20.24
N ASN A 312 -24.84 10.82 -21.38
CA ASN A 312 -24.96 11.51 -22.70
C ASN A 312 -23.66 12.18 -23.20
N CYS A 313 -22.52 11.70 -22.74
CA CYS A 313 -21.23 12.36 -22.86
C CYS A 313 -20.46 12.08 -24.16
N MET A 314 -20.70 10.92 -24.76
CA MET A 314 -20.05 10.47 -25.99
C MET A 314 -21.14 9.92 -26.89
N LEU A 315 -21.32 10.54 -28.06
CA LEU A 315 -22.25 10.08 -29.09
C LEU A 315 -21.43 9.34 -30.14
N GLN A 316 -21.58 8.01 -30.18
CA GLN A 316 -21.14 7.22 -31.32
C GLN A 316 -22.37 6.89 -32.17
N GLU A 317 -22.22 6.99 -33.49
CA GLU A 317 -23.28 6.69 -34.44
C GLU A 317 -22.74 5.75 -35.51
N SER A 318 -23.55 4.77 -35.89
CA SER A 318 -23.28 3.90 -37.04
C SER A 318 -24.32 4.16 -38.12
N PRO A 319 -23.91 4.33 -39.39
CA PRO A 319 -24.85 4.36 -40.50
C PRO A 319 -25.58 3.02 -40.64
N VAL A 320 -26.79 3.05 -41.19
CA VAL A 320 -27.50 1.84 -41.62
C VAL A 320 -26.92 1.36 -42.95
N LEU A 321 -26.44 0.11 -42.98
CA LEU A 321 -25.84 -0.52 -44.15
C LEU A 321 -26.89 -1.13 -45.10
N SER A 322 -27.95 -1.71 -44.53
CA SER A 322 -29.09 -2.25 -45.30
C SER A 322 -30.34 -2.23 -44.45
N ASN A 323 -31.50 -1.94 -45.05
CA ASN A 323 -32.77 -1.81 -44.33
C ASN A 323 -33.90 -2.53 -45.09
N THR A 324 -34.61 -3.43 -44.42
CA THR A 324 -35.77 -4.16 -44.97
C THR A 324 -37.10 -3.65 -44.43
N GLY A 325 -37.11 -2.62 -43.57
CA GLY A 325 -38.31 -2.09 -42.89
C GLY A 325 -38.67 -2.82 -41.59
N GLU A 326 -38.36 -4.12 -41.51
CA GLU A 326 -38.51 -4.97 -40.30
C GLU A 326 -37.16 -5.33 -39.66
N SER A 327 -36.07 -5.19 -40.41
CA SER A 327 -34.71 -5.38 -39.91
C SER A 327 -33.74 -4.43 -40.61
N LEU A 328 -32.69 -4.04 -39.92
CA LEU A 328 -31.59 -3.27 -40.48
C LEU A 328 -30.23 -3.85 -40.06
N LYS A 329 -29.22 -3.64 -40.91
CA LYS A 329 -27.82 -3.97 -40.62
C LYS A 329 -27.02 -2.71 -40.37
N PHE A 330 -26.10 -2.79 -39.42
CA PHE A 330 -25.23 -1.69 -39.00
C PHE A 330 -23.97 -2.27 -38.34
N ASP A 331 -22.98 -1.45 -38.10
CA ASP A 331 -21.78 -1.85 -37.38
C ASP A 331 -21.84 -1.36 -35.93
N ILE A 332 -21.52 -2.23 -34.98
CA ILE A 332 -21.34 -1.88 -33.57
C ILE A 332 -19.90 -1.37 -33.42
N PRO A 333 -19.68 -0.08 -33.09
CA PRO A 333 -18.35 0.51 -32.99
C PRO A 333 -17.58 0.00 -31.77
N SER A 334 -16.27 0.26 -31.73
CA SER A 334 -15.47 -0.05 -30.53
C SER A 334 -15.81 0.90 -29.37
N SER A 335 -15.91 0.36 -28.16
CA SER A 335 -16.28 1.12 -26.97
C SER A 335 -15.74 0.48 -25.68
N ASN A 336 -15.84 1.18 -24.55
CA ASN A 336 -15.42 0.68 -23.24
C ASN A 336 -16.32 -0.49 -22.78
N LYS A 337 -15.79 -1.37 -21.92
CA LYS A 337 -16.57 -2.45 -21.32
C LYS A 337 -17.74 -1.87 -20.52
N GLY A 338 -18.85 -2.60 -20.49
CA GLY A 338 -20.09 -2.18 -19.83
C GLY A 338 -21.29 -2.18 -20.76
N VAL A 339 -22.40 -1.67 -20.27
CA VAL A 339 -23.69 -1.66 -20.97
C VAL A 339 -23.94 -0.29 -21.60
N VAL A 340 -24.36 -0.29 -22.86
CA VAL A 340 -24.64 0.92 -23.64
C VAL A 340 -26.07 0.88 -24.15
N LYS A 341 -26.79 1.99 -24.04
CA LYS A 341 -28.14 2.14 -24.59
C LYS A 341 -28.06 2.47 -26.06
N VAL A 342 -28.97 1.91 -26.85
CA VAL A 342 -29.01 2.07 -28.29
C VAL A 342 -30.39 2.49 -28.74
N CYS A 343 -30.42 3.51 -29.59
CA CYS A 343 -31.64 3.98 -30.23
C CYS A 343 -31.41 4.11 -31.74
N VAL A 344 -32.51 4.04 -32.49
CA VAL A 344 -32.52 4.30 -33.93
C VAL A 344 -32.84 5.77 -34.19
N VAL A 345 -32.16 6.37 -35.17
CA VAL A 345 -32.27 7.79 -35.48
C VAL A 345 -32.97 7.99 -36.83
N LEU A 346 -34.03 8.78 -36.81
CA LEU A 346 -34.80 9.18 -37.98
C LEU A 346 -34.16 10.38 -38.71
N PRO A 347 -34.61 10.75 -39.92
CA PRO A 347 -34.04 11.87 -40.68
C PRO A 347 -34.19 13.22 -39.97
N ASP A 348 -35.16 13.35 -39.06
CA ASP A 348 -35.35 14.53 -38.20
C ASP A 348 -34.48 14.54 -36.93
N ASP A 349 -33.48 13.65 -36.87
CA ASP A 349 -32.53 13.48 -35.76
C ASP A 349 -33.17 12.98 -34.44
N SER A 350 -34.46 12.62 -34.47
CA SER A 350 -35.13 12.02 -33.32
C SER A 350 -34.65 10.59 -33.09
N CYS A 351 -34.40 10.25 -31.83
CA CYS A 351 -33.81 8.99 -31.37
C CYS A 351 -34.88 8.18 -30.61
N HIS A 352 -35.12 6.95 -31.08
CA HIS A 352 -36.22 6.11 -30.61
C HIS A 352 -35.73 4.70 -30.24
N GLY A 353 -36.28 4.14 -29.16
CA GLY A 353 -35.88 2.84 -28.62
C GLY A 353 -34.83 2.94 -27.51
N ASN A 354 -34.68 1.85 -26.76
CA ASN A 354 -33.85 1.75 -25.55
C ASN A 354 -33.14 0.39 -25.45
N ALA A 355 -32.77 -0.19 -26.60
CA ALA A 355 -32.10 -1.48 -26.63
C ALA A 355 -30.74 -1.41 -25.95
N LEU A 356 -30.25 -2.54 -25.43
CA LEU A 356 -29.00 -2.61 -24.67
C LEU A 356 -27.97 -3.46 -25.42
N ILE A 357 -26.74 -2.96 -25.49
CA ILE A 357 -25.58 -3.72 -25.96
C ILE A 357 -24.56 -3.78 -24.84
N THR A 358 -24.01 -4.98 -24.59
CA THR A 358 -22.98 -5.20 -23.57
C THR A 358 -21.62 -5.42 -24.22
N TYR A 359 -20.67 -4.55 -23.92
CA TYR A 359 -19.27 -4.69 -24.31
C TYR A 359 -18.49 -5.47 -23.24
N GLN A 360 -17.85 -6.55 -23.64
CA GLN A 360 -17.05 -7.43 -22.78
C GLN A 360 -15.56 -7.43 -23.17
N SER A 361 -14.77 -8.25 -22.49
CA SER A 361 -13.36 -8.45 -22.78
C SER A 361 -13.10 -8.95 -24.20
N SER A 362 -11.88 -8.70 -24.69
CA SER A 362 -11.40 -9.26 -25.95
C SER A 362 -11.27 -10.77 -25.83
N PRO A 363 -11.52 -11.53 -26.90
CA PRO A 363 -11.11 -12.92 -26.91
C PRO A 363 -9.61 -13.06 -26.72
N SER A 364 -9.24 -14.19 -26.12
CA SER A 364 -7.84 -14.59 -25.98
C SER A 364 -7.66 -16.03 -26.41
N CYS A 365 -6.54 -16.30 -27.07
CA CYS A 365 -6.12 -17.64 -27.45
C CYS A 365 -5.04 -18.13 -26.49
N THR A 366 -5.23 -19.34 -25.94
CA THR A 366 -4.29 -19.98 -25.02
C THR A 366 -3.52 -21.11 -25.71
N SER A 367 -4.19 -21.89 -26.56
CA SER A 367 -3.57 -22.98 -27.31
C SER A 367 -4.37 -23.32 -28.57
N ILE A 368 -3.69 -23.99 -29.51
CA ILE A 368 -4.31 -24.63 -30.67
C ILE A 368 -3.89 -26.10 -30.65
N ALA A 369 -4.86 -27.00 -30.65
CA ALA A 369 -4.63 -28.43 -30.67
C ALA A 369 -5.40 -29.07 -31.84
N PRO A 370 -4.74 -29.88 -32.70
CA PRO A 370 -3.29 -30.11 -32.77
C PRO A 370 -2.52 -28.89 -33.31
N SER A 371 -1.23 -28.79 -33.01
CA SER A 371 -0.35 -27.68 -33.46
C SER A 371 0.27 -27.91 -34.85
N SER A 372 -0.15 -28.98 -35.54
CA SER A 372 0.32 -29.36 -36.88
C SER A 372 -0.82 -29.83 -37.77
N THR A 373 -0.67 -29.69 -39.07
CA THR A 373 -1.65 -30.11 -40.08
C THR A 373 -0.95 -30.67 -41.33
N TRP A 374 -1.67 -31.45 -42.13
CA TRP A 374 -1.17 -31.99 -43.40
C TRP A 374 -1.31 -30.97 -44.54
N SER A 375 -0.47 -31.12 -45.56
CA SER A 375 -0.28 -30.14 -46.64
C SER A 375 -1.56 -29.80 -47.40
N SER A 376 -2.48 -30.74 -47.56
CA SER A 376 -3.75 -30.51 -48.23
C SER A 376 -4.78 -29.70 -47.41
N GLY A 377 -4.51 -29.40 -46.14
CA GLY A 377 -5.47 -28.77 -45.23
C GLY A 377 -6.66 -29.68 -44.89
N LYS A 378 -7.75 -29.11 -44.36
CA LYS A 378 -8.97 -29.83 -43.92
C LYS A 378 -8.83 -30.67 -42.65
N ARG A 379 -7.72 -30.53 -41.92
CA ARG A 379 -7.64 -31.01 -40.55
C ARG A 379 -8.48 -30.11 -39.63
N LYS A 380 -9.28 -30.70 -38.75
CA LYS A 380 -10.01 -29.98 -37.70
C LYS A 380 -9.06 -29.62 -36.57
N LEU A 381 -8.92 -28.32 -36.31
CA LEU A 381 -8.14 -27.77 -35.21
C LEU A 381 -9.08 -27.13 -34.21
N THR A 382 -8.78 -27.30 -32.92
CA THR A 382 -9.49 -26.68 -31.82
C THR A 382 -8.62 -25.60 -31.19
N VAL A 383 -9.10 -24.36 -31.25
CA VAL A 383 -8.55 -23.22 -30.52
C VAL A 383 -9.18 -23.21 -29.14
N THR A 384 -8.36 -23.18 -28.10
CA THR A 384 -8.80 -23.05 -26.70
C THR A 384 -8.43 -21.68 -26.17
N GLY A 385 -9.35 -21.04 -25.45
CA GLY A 385 -9.21 -19.65 -25.07
C GLY A 385 -10.34 -19.13 -24.19
N SER A 386 -10.56 -17.82 -24.23
CA SER A 386 -11.70 -17.16 -23.59
C SER A 386 -12.39 -16.21 -24.56
N HIS A 387 -13.70 -16.04 -24.37
CA HIS A 387 -14.58 -15.21 -25.20
C HIS A 387 -14.54 -15.51 -26.70
N LEU A 388 -14.27 -16.77 -27.08
CA LEU A 388 -14.08 -17.16 -28.48
C LEU A 388 -15.35 -17.05 -29.32
N GLU A 389 -16.52 -16.89 -28.70
CA GLU A 389 -17.79 -16.56 -29.35
C GLU A 389 -17.79 -15.21 -30.07
N PHE A 390 -16.83 -14.31 -29.78
CA PHE A 390 -16.67 -13.03 -30.46
C PHE A 390 -15.83 -13.10 -31.74
N VAL A 391 -15.20 -14.25 -32.02
CA VAL A 391 -14.33 -14.42 -33.18
C VAL A 391 -15.16 -14.53 -34.46
N GLU A 392 -14.92 -13.64 -35.42
CA GLU A 392 -15.63 -13.60 -36.69
C GLU A 392 -14.96 -14.43 -37.78
N GLY A 393 -13.66 -14.63 -37.65
CA GLY A 393 -12.80 -15.27 -38.65
C GLY A 393 -11.48 -15.71 -38.03
N ILE A 394 -10.84 -16.70 -38.64
CA ILE A 394 -9.48 -17.13 -38.30
C ILE A 394 -8.61 -16.85 -39.52
N VAL A 395 -7.54 -16.10 -39.33
CA VAL A 395 -6.67 -15.63 -40.39
C VAL A 395 -5.35 -16.39 -40.33
N HIS A 396 -5.00 -16.99 -41.46
CA HIS A 396 -3.73 -17.67 -41.68
C HIS A 396 -2.80 -16.79 -42.50
N GLU A 397 -1.75 -16.29 -41.86
CA GLU A 397 -0.69 -15.52 -42.50
C GLU A 397 0.53 -16.41 -42.75
N HIS A 398 0.83 -16.61 -44.03
CA HIS A 398 1.93 -17.44 -44.47
C HIS A 398 3.16 -16.57 -44.79
N LYS A 399 4.26 -16.75 -44.06
CA LYS A 399 5.50 -15.99 -44.32
C LYS A 399 6.19 -16.50 -45.59
N GLN A 400 6.40 -15.62 -46.57
CA GLN A 400 7.26 -15.84 -47.73
C GLN A 400 8.19 -14.63 -47.88
N THR A 401 9.43 -14.86 -48.31
CA THR A 401 10.53 -13.90 -48.14
C THR A 401 10.49 -12.63 -49.01
N ASP A 402 9.59 -12.44 -49.98
CA ASP A 402 9.67 -11.24 -50.86
C ASP A 402 8.35 -10.77 -51.54
N VAL A 403 7.17 -11.20 -51.10
CA VAL A 403 5.87 -10.70 -51.64
C VAL A 403 4.85 -10.59 -50.51
N ARG A 404 3.85 -9.68 -50.62
CA ARG A 404 2.70 -9.59 -49.68
C ARG A 404 2.21 -11.02 -49.34
N PRO A 405 2.20 -11.41 -48.06
CA PRO A 405 1.91 -12.78 -47.67
C PRO A 405 0.49 -13.18 -48.13
N PRO A 406 0.29 -14.39 -48.66
CA PRO A 406 -1.06 -14.86 -48.97
C PRO A 406 -1.84 -15.05 -47.66
N ILE A 407 -2.81 -14.15 -47.44
CA ILE A 407 -3.73 -14.17 -46.30
C ILE A 407 -4.92 -15.05 -46.67
N GLN A 408 -5.15 -16.11 -45.89
CA GLN A 408 -6.33 -16.96 -46.03
C GLN A 408 -7.22 -16.82 -44.80
N GLU A 409 -8.46 -16.37 -44.99
CA GLU A 409 -9.45 -16.22 -43.92
C GLU A 409 -10.41 -17.41 -43.94
N VAL A 410 -10.51 -18.10 -42.80
CA VAL A 410 -11.45 -19.20 -42.58
C VAL A 410 -12.56 -18.72 -41.65
N LYS A 411 -13.81 -18.91 -42.07
CA LYS A 411 -14.96 -18.62 -41.20
C LYS A 411 -15.14 -19.76 -40.19
N PRO A 412 -15.21 -19.47 -38.89
CA PRO A 412 -15.53 -20.49 -37.90
C PRO A 412 -16.95 -21.03 -38.11
N PRO A 413 -17.21 -22.31 -37.76
CA PRO A 413 -18.56 -22.87 -37.70
C PRO A 413 -19.40 -22.15 -36.63
N ARG A 414 -20.73 -22.14 -36.80
CA ARG A 414 -21.67 -21.38 -35.93
C ARG A 414 -21.71 -21.86 -34.47
N ASP A 415 -21.13 -23.01 -34.15
CA ASP A 415 -21.13 -23.62 -32.82
C ASP A 415 -19.90 -23.23 -31.98
N SER A 416 -19.51 -21.95 -32.01
CA SER A 416 -18.42 -21.44 -31.17
C SER A 416 -18.88 -21.30 -29.72
N ASN A 417 -18.22 -22.01 -28.80
CA ASN A 417 -18.46 -21.89 -27.36
C ASN A 417 -17.52 -20.84 -26.74
N LEU A 418 -17.80 -20.44 -25.50
CA LEU A 418 -17.02 -19.47 -24.73
C LEU A 418 -15.51 -19.76 -24.65
N GLN A 419 -15.15 -21.05 -24.65
CA GLN A 419 -13.78 -21.50 -24.39
C GLN A 419 -13.11 -22.23 -25.55
N THR A 420 -13.90 -22.72 -26.52
CA THR A 420 -13.38 -23.58 -27.60
C THR A 420 -14.01 -23.23 -28.93
N LEU A 421 -13.15 -23.12 -29.95
CA LEU A 421 -13.54 -22.87 -31.33
C LEU A 421 -12.85 -23.88 -32.24
N THR A 422 -13.63 -24.72 -32.93
CA THR A 422 -13.08 -25.71 -33.87
C THR A 422 -13.23 -25.23 -35.30
N TYR A 423 -12.20 -25.37 -36.13
CA TYR A 423 -12.25 -24.98 -37.54
C TYR A 423 -11.38 -25.90 -38.41
N GLU A 424 -11.62 -25.89 -39.72
CA GLU A 424 -10.82 -26.65 -40.68
C GLU A 424 -9.67 -25.80 -41.23
N THR A 425 -8.46 -26.35 -41.21
CA THR A 425 -7.28 -25.66 -41.75
C THR A 425 -7.35 -25.45 -43.26
N PRO A 426 -6.85 -24.30 -43.77
CA PRO A 426 -6.70 -24.12 -45.20
C PRO A 426 -5.55 -24.96 -45.77
N ALA A 427 -5.56 -25.21 -47.09
CA ALA A 427 -4.47 -25.87 -47.80
C ALA A 427 -3.23 -24.96 -47.86
N ALA A 428 -2.04 -25.55 -47.65
CA ALA A 428 -0.79 -24.80 -47.73
C ALA A 428 -0.48 -24.39 -49.19
N PRO A 429 -0.13 -23.11 -49.44
CA PRO A 429 0.48 -22.70 -50.70
C PRO A 429 1.82 -23.42 -50.91
N LYS A 430 2.20 -23.67 -52.17
CA LYS A 430 3.43 -24.42 -52.51
C LYS A 430 4.67 -23.77 -51.88
N GLY A 431 5.46 -24.56 -51.14
CA GLY A 431 6.74 -24.14 -50.55
C GLY A 431 6.65 -23.56 -49.14
N ILE A 432 5.48 -23.60 -48.47
CA ILE A 432 5.29 -23.04 -47.14
C ILE A 432 5.18 -24.15 -46.08
N SER A 433 5.95 -24.03 -45.00
CA SER A 433 6.01 -25.00 -43.89
C SER A 433 5.33 -24.52 -42.59
N THR A 434 5.05 -23.22 -42.45
CA THR A 434 4.49 -22.62 -41.22
C THR A 434 3.49 -21.52 -41.51
N SER A 435 2.43 -21.42 -40.71
CA SER A 435 1.44 -20.33 -40.78
C SER A 435 1.22 -19.71 -39.41
N THR A 436 1.25 -18.39 -39.33
CA THR A 436 0.78 -17.65 -38.14
C THR A 436 -0.74 -17.61 -38.16
N VAL A 437 -1.36 -17.91 -37.02
CA VAL A 437 -2.80 -17.92 -36.84
C VAL A 437 -3.20 -16.73 -35.96
N SER A 438 -4.16 -15.95 -36.45
CA SER A 438 -4.73 -14.80 -35.75
C SER A 438 -6.26 -14.88 -35.72
N LEU A 439 -6.86 -14.42 -34.63
CA LEU A 439 -8.31 -14.33 -34.45
C LEU A 439 -8.77 -12.96 -34.95
N LYS A 440 -9.72 -12.94 -35.89
CA LYS A 440 -10.33 -11.71 -36.41
C LYS A 440 -11.57 -11.37 -35.60
N VAL A 441 -11.61 -10.18 -35.04
CA VAL A 441 -12.71 -9.67 -34.20
C VAL A 441 -13.02 -8.26 -34.64
N ALA A 442 -14.21 -8.03 -35.20
CA ALA A 442 -14.54 -6.80 -35.91
C ALA A 442 -13.43 -6.42 -36.93
N ASN A 443 -12.73 -5.32 -36.70
CA ASN A 443 -11.65 -4.82 -37.56
C ASN A 443 -10.24 -5.12 -37.03
N GLU A 444 -10.13 -5.91 -35.96
CA GLU A 444 -8.87 -6.20 -35.26
C GLU A 444 -8.41 -7.64 -35.51
N LEU A 445 -7.09 -7.81 -35.56
CA LEU A 445 -6.41 -9.11 -35.70
C LEU A 445 -5.62 -9.40 -34.43
N LEU A 446 -6.07 -10.39 -33.67
CA LEU A 446 -5.49 -10.78 -32.40
C LEU A 446 -4.56 -11.98 -32.60
N PRO A 447 -3.29 -11.91 -32.19
CA PRO A 447 -2.36 -13.02 -32.37
C PRO A 447 -2.76 -14.23 -31.51
N CYS A 448 -2.62 -15.44 -32.05
CA CYS A 448 -2.93 -16.69 -31.36
C CYS A 448 -1.70 -17.59 -31.27
N SER A 449 -1.42 -18.38 -32.31
CA SER A 449 -0.26 -19.30 -32.32
C SER A 449 0.24 -19.56 -33.74
N THR A 450 1.33 -20.31 -33.89
CA THR A 450 1.86 -20.74 -35.17
C THR A 450 1.63 -22.23 -35.34
N ILE A 451 1.13 -22.64 -36.50
CA ILE A 451 0.96 -24.07 -36.84
C ILE A 451 1.92 -24.49 -37.95
N ASN A 452 2.30 -25.76 -37.94
CA ASN A 452 3.22 -26.34 -38.92
C ASN A 452 2.46 -27.20 -39.94
N TYR A 453 2.82 -27.06 -41.21
CA TYR A 453 2.34 -27.90 -42.31
C TYR A 453 3.37 -29.00 -42.60
N TYR A 454 2.93 -30.25 -42.58
CA TYR A 454 3.75 -31.42 -42.93
C TYR A 454 3.21 -32.14 -44.19
N PRO A 455 4.02 -32.97 -44.85
CA PRO A 455 3.54 -33.84 -45.92
C PRO A 455 2.42 -34.79 -45.46
N GLU A 456 1.69 -35.35 -46.42
CA GLU A 456 0.61 -36.31 -46.17
C GLU A 456 1.08 -37.56 -45.39
N PRO A 457 0.27 -38.11 -44.47
CA PRO A 457 0.62 -39.31 -43.71
C PRO A 457 0.73 -40.55 -44.59
N GLU A 458 1.76 -41.38 -44.34
CA GLU A 458 2.09 -42.57 -45.13
C GLU A 458 1.73 -43.87 -44.36
N PHE A 459 0.71 -44.59 -44.84
CA PHE A 459 0.31 -45.89 -44.31
C PHE A 459 1.01 -47.02 -45.08
N ILE A 460 1.66 -47.95 -44.37
CA ILE A 460 2.63 -48.90 -44.94
C ILE A 460 1.97 -50.25 -45.24
N SER A 461 1.36 -50.87 -44.23
CA SER A 461 0.80 -52.22 -44.32
C SER A 461 -0.23 -52.48 -43.22
N PHE A 462 -1.01 -53.55 -43.34
CA PHE A 462 -1.90 -54.00 -42.28
C PHE A 462 -1.80 -55.52 -42.06
N THR A 463 -2.17 -55.97 -40.86
CA THR A 463 -2.34 -57.38 -40.50
C THR A 463 -3.73 -57.59 -39.91
N SER A 464 -4.33 -58.75 -40.16
CA SER A 464 -5.65 -59.13 -39.61
C SER A 464 -5.56 -60.45 -38.85
N THR A 465 -6.20 -60.50 -37.68
CA THR A 465 -6.22 -61.68 -36.80
C THR A 465 -7.66 -61.94 -36.34
N GLN A 466 -8.16 -63.17 -36.58
CA GLN A 466 -9.50 -63.58 -36.13
C GLN A 466 -9.50 -63.79 -34.61
N THR A 467 -10.42 -63.15 -33.90
CA THR A 467 -10.59 -63.26 -32.45
C THR A 467 -12.05 -63.60 -32.15
N GLY A 468 -12.38 -64.90 -32.08
CA GLY A 468 -13.78 -65.33 -31.94
C GLY A 468 -14.63 -64.96 -33.17
N ASN A 469 -15.73 -64.24 -32.95
CA ASN A 469 -16.61 -63.75 -34.03
C ASN A 469 -16.16 -62.40 -34.62
N ASP A 470 -15.07 -61.82 -34.13
CA ASP A 470 -14.62 -60.48 -34.53
C ASP A 470 -13.20 -60.55 -35.15
N VAL A 471 -12.84 -59.55 -35.96
CA VAL A 471 -11.55 -59.48 -36.65
C VAL A 471 -10.81 -58.23 -36.21
N ARG A 472 -9.66 -58.44 -35.54
CA ARG A 472 -8.76 -57.38 -35.13
C ARG A 472 -7.78 -57.05 -36.25
N ILE A 473 -7.69 -55.77 -36.60
CA ILE A 473 -6.83 -55.23 -37.65
C ILE A 473 -5.78 -54.33 -37.00
N THR A 474 -4.52 -54.56 -37.34
CA THR A 474 -3.39 -53.70 -36.93
C THR A 474 -2.79 -53.03 -38.16
N ILE A 475 -2.88 -51.71 -38.22
CA ILE A 475 -2.43 -50.84 -39.32
C ILE A 475 -1.09 -50.23 -38.95
N GLN A 476 -0.09 -50.40 -39.79
CA GLN A 476 1.23 -49.79 -39.63
C GLN A 476 1.32 -48.50 -40.45
N LYS A 477 1.66 -47.40 -39.78
CA LYS A 477 1.89 -46.09 -40.38
C LYS A 477 3.32 -45.65 -40.09
N LYS A 478 3.98 -44.99 -41.05
CA LYS A 478 5.31 -44.40 -40.86
C LYS A 478 5.25 -43.32 -39.78
N ALA A 479 6.22 -43.26 -38.87
CA ALA A 479 6.25 -42.21 -37.87
C ALA A 479 6.42 -40.84 -38.54
N ASP A 480 5.61 -39.87 -38.11
CA ASP A 480 5.66 -38.48 -38.56
C ASP A 480 5.40 -37.54 -37.37
N LYS A 481 5.37 -36.25 -37.66
CA LYS A 481 5.11 -35.18 -36.67
C LYS A 481 3.65 -34.71 -36.67
N LEU A 482 2.74 -35.47 -37.29
CA LEU A 482 1.31 -35.11 -37.37
C LEU A 482 0.53 -35.55 -36.12
N GLU A 483 1.05 -36.53 -35.36
CA GLU A 483 0.44 -37.03 -34.11
C GLU A 483 -1.04 -37.43 -34.26
N ILE A 484 -1.40 -38.07 -35.38
CA ILE A 484 -2.78 -38.45 -35.71
C ILE A 484 -3.40 -39.32 -34.62
N THR A 485 -4.61 -38.99 -34.19
CA THR A 485 -5.40 -39.73 -33.19
C THR A 485 -6.37 -40.72 -33.84
N THR A 486 -6.86 -41.71 -33.10
CA THR A 486 -7.85 -42.68 -33.60
C THR A 486 -9.15 -42.02 -34.04
N ALA A 487 -9.55 -40.91 -33.40
CA ALA A 487 -10.74 -40.13 -33.73
C ALA A 487 -10.66 -39.37 -35.08
N GLU A 488 -9.45 -39.18 -35.61
CA GLU A 488 -9.22 -38.51 -36.90
C GLU A 488 -9.25 -39.48 -38.10
N LEU A 489 -9.33 -40.79 -37.83
CA LEU A 489 -9.35 -41.85 -38.82
C LEU A 489 -10.72 -42.51 -38.89
N SER A 490 -11.12 -42.87 -40.10
CA SER A 490 -12.25 -43.78 -40.32
C SER A 490 -11.77 -44.90 -41.22
N VAL A 491 -11.97 -46.14 -40.80
CA VAL A 491 -11.38 -47.32 -41.44
C VAL A 491 -12.47 -48.33 -41.79
N TRP A 492 -12.37 -48.90 -42.99
CA TRP A 492 -13.25 -49.97 -43.47
C TRP A 492 -12.43 -51.11 -44.04
N GLY A 493 -12.77 -52.33 -43.63
CA GLY A 493 -12.30 -53.53 -44.29
C GLY A 493 -13.18 -53.83 -45.51
N VAL A 494 -12.58 -54.19 -46.65
CA VAL A 494 -13.34 -54.58 -47.85
C VAL A 494 -13.11 -56.05 -48.14
N GLN A 495 -14.22 -56.78 -48.27
CA GLN A 495 -14.26 -58.17 -48.71
C GLN A 495 -15.42 -58.37 -49.68
N ASP A 496 -15.15 -58.93 -50.87
CA ASP A 496 -16.14 -59.22 -51.91
C ASP A 496 -17.07 -58.03 -52.23
N GLU A 497 -16.47 -56.85 -52.44
CA GLU A 497 -17.14 -55.56 -52.71
C GLU A 497 -18.06 -55.04 -51.61
N LYS A 498 -18.09 -55.68 -50.43
CA LYS A 498 -18.80 -55.18 -49.24
C LYS A 498 -17.84 -54.50 -48.27
N GLU A 499 -18.23 -53.32 -47.81
CA GLU A 499 -17.49 -52.54 -46.82
C GLU A 499 -17.97 -52.87 -45.40
N TYR A 500 -17.02 -53.18 -44.53
CA TYR A 500 -17.25 -53.48 -43.13
C TYR A 500 -16.57 -52.40 -42.27
N PRO A 501 -17.32 -51.62 -41.49
CA PRO A 501 -16.74 -50.57 -40.66
C PRO A 501 -15.86 -51.17 -39.57
N CYS A 502 -14.66 -50.61 -39.39
CA CYS A 502 -13.72 -50.99 -38.34
C CYS A 502 -13.79 -49.97 -37.20
N ILE A 503 -14.14 -50.44 -36.00
CA ILE A 503 -14.22 -49.62 -34.80
C ILE A 503 -12.80 -49.45 -34.26
N MET A 504 -12.28 -48.22 -34.25
CA MET A 504 -10.93 -47.94 -33.75
C MET A 504 -10.85 -48.19 -32.23
N GLU A 505 -9.89 -48.99 -31.79
CA GLU A 505 -9.74 -49.36 -30.38
C GLU A 505 -8.58 -48.63 -29.70
N ASP A 506 -7.38 -48.70 -30.28
CA ASP A 506 -6.16 -48.22 -29.62
C ASP A 506 -5.10 -47.74 -30.63
N LYS A 507 -4.13 -46.98 -30.14
CA LYS A 507 -2.93 -46.55 -30.87
C LYS A 507 -1.68 -46.84 -30.06
N GLU A 508 -0.81 -47.67 -30.59
CA GLU A 508 0.50 -47.95 -30.02
C GLU A 508 1.60 -47.17 -30.77
N LYS A 509 2.42 -46.41 -30.03
CA LYS A 509 3.49 -45.59 -30.61
C LYS A 509 4.84 -46.29 -30.46
N SER A 510 5.53 -46.54 -31.58
CA SER A 510 6.94 -46.97 -31.62
C SER A 510 7.83 -45.84 -32.17
N ASN A 511 9.15 -45.94 -32.00
CA ASN A 511 10.09 -44.88 -32.36
C ASN A 511 10.13 -44.58 -33.87
N GLU A 512 9.80 -45.55 -34.73
CA GLU A 512 9.88 -45.41 -36.20
C GLU A 512 8.54 -45.63 -36.93
N THR A 513 7.54 -46.25 -36.28
CA THR A 513 6.22 -46.51 -36.85
C THR A 513 5.10 -46.41 -35.81
N ASP A 514 3.97 -45.85 -36.20
CA ASP A 514 2.73 -45.84 -35.41
C ASP A 514 1.88 -47.06 -35.77
N PHE A 515 1.29 -47.73 -34.79
CA PHE A 515 0.34 -48.82 -34.99
C PHE A 515 -1.06 -48.39 -34.54
N PHE A 516 -2.05 -48.54 -35.43
CA PHE A 516 -3.46 -48.30 -35.12
C PHE A 516 -4.20 -49.62 -35.10
N ILE A 517 -4.95 -49.86 -34.04
CA ILE A 517 -5.71 -51.09 -33.85
C ILE A 517 -7.19 -50.77 -33.99
N CYS A 518 -7.91 -51.56 -34.80
CA CYS A 518 -9.35 -51.48 -34.94
C CYS A 518 -9.97 -52.87 -35.05
N GLU A 519 -11.26 -52.98 -34.72
CA GLU A 519 -11.99 -54.25 -34.73
C GLU A 519 -13.23 -54.19 -35.62
N ILE A 520 -13.42 -55.20 -36.45
CA ILE A 520 -14.65 -55.43 -37.22
C ILE A 520 -15.47 -56.48 -36.47
N GLN A 521 -16.66 -56.09 -36.03
CA GLN A 521 -17.52 -56.95 -35.22
C GLN A 521 -18.50 -57.77 -36.07
N GLN A 522 -18.90 -58.96 -35.57
CA GLN A 522 -19.89 -59.86 -36.18
C GLN A 522 -19.48 -60.41 -37.56
N THR A 523 -18.25 -60.89 -37.67
CA THR A 523 -17.71 -61.48 -38.89
C THR A 523 -18.01 -62.99 -39.01
N PRO A 524 -18.25 -63.53 -40.22
CA PRO A 524 -18.37 -64.97 -40.44
C PRO A 524 -17.06 -65.71 -40.14
N SER A 525 -17.12 -66.99 -39.77
CA SER A 525 -15.96 -67.82 -39.35
C SER A 525 -14.86 -68.01 -40.42
N ALA A 526 -15.06 -67.52 -41.64
CA ALA A 526 -14.13 -67.58 -42.77
C ALA A 526 -13.88 -66.19 -43.39
N PHE A 527 -13.86 -65.12 -42.58
CA PHE A 527 -13.62 -63.75 -43.03
C PHE A 527 -12.13 -63.55 -43.38
N LYS A 528 -11.84 -63.18 -44.63
CA LYS A 528 -10.48 -62.96 -45.12
C LYS A 528 -10.40 -61.62 -45.83
N LEU A 529 -9.82 -60.65 -45.13
CA LEU A 529 -9.73 -59.28 -45.59
C LEU A 529 -8.81 -59.16 -46.82
N GLN A 530 -9.31 -58.65 -47.94
CA GLN A 530 -8.55 -58.49 -49.18
C GLN A 530 -7.81 -57.14 -49.22
N MET A 531 -8.47 -56.08 -48.75
CA MET A 531 -7.94 -54.73 -48.73
C MET A 531 -8.52 -53.92 -47.57
N LEU A 532 -7.79 -52.87 -47.18
CA LEU A 532 -8.18 -51.96 -46.11
C LEU A 532 -8.26 -50.53 -46.64
N THR A 533 -9.36 -49.84 -46.40
CA THR A 533 -9.60 -48.43 -46.78
C THR A 533 -9.53 -47.53 -45.55
N ILE A 534 -8.67 -46.51 -45.58
CA ILE A 534 -8.42 -45.57 -44.48
C ILE A 534 -8.75 -44.16 -44.97
N LYS A 535 -9.64 -43.45 -44.27
CA LYS A 535 -9.99 -42.05 -44.54
C LYS A 535 -9.49 -41.13 -43.42
N TYR A 536 -8.87 -40.02 -43.80
CA TYR A 536 -8.47 -38.93 -42.90
C TYR A 536 -8.75 -37.58 -43.58
N GLY A 537 -9.42 -36.66 -42.89
CA GLY A 537 -9.94 -35.44 -43.53
C GLY A 537 -10.79 -35.78 -44.77
N ASP A 538 -10.37 -35.23 -45.93
CA ASP A 538 -11.00 -35.48 -47.25
C ASP A 538 -10.21 -36.48 -48.13
N LYS A 539 -9.20 -37.17 -47.58
CA LYS A 539 -8.35 -38.12 -48.30
C LYS A 539 -8.67 -39.57 -47.93
N THR A 540 -8.54 -40.47 -48.91
CA THR A 540 -8.77 -41.91 -48.75
C THR A 540 -7.56 -42.69 -49.29
N VAL A 541 -7.05 -43.67 -48.53
CA VAL A 541 -5.89 -44.52 -48.84
C VAL A 541 -6.31 -45.99 -48.76
N THR A 542 -5.84 -46.84 -49.69
CA THR A 542 -6.13 -48.28 -49.73
C THR A 542 -4.85 -49.12 -49.63
N LEU A 543 -4.85 -50.19 -48.81
CA LEU A 543 -3.70 -51.09 -48.59
C LEU A 543 -4.00 -52.56 -48.96
N THR A 544 -2.99 -53.32 -49.39
CA THR A 544 -3.04 -54.75 -49.77
C THR A 544 -1.88 -55.56 -49.12
N GLN A 545 -2.02 -56.88 -48.89
CA GLN A 545 -1.11 -57.70 -48.07
C GLN A 545 -0.01 -58.43 -48.88
N ASN A 546 1.28 -58.42 -48.47
CA ASN A 546 2.38 -59.16 -49.14
C ASN A 546 3.55 -59.58 -48.20
N SER A 547 4.26 -60.69 -48.48
CA SER A 547 5.16 -61.42 -47.55
C SER A 547 6.63 -61.57 -47.98
N ASN A 548 7.53 -61.76 -46.97
CA ASN A 548 8.91 -62.28 -46.94
C ASN A 548 10.14 -61.34 -47.16
N LEU A 549 10.94 -61.12 -46.09
CA LEU A 549 12.43 -61.11 -46.16
C LEU A 549 13.12 -61.21 -44.77
N LEU A 550 12.94 -62.34 -44.07
CA LEU A 550 13.81 -62.80 -42.98
C LEU A 550 15.13 -63.33 -43.59
N LEU A 551 16.31 -62.75 -43.35
CA LEU A 551 17.56 -63.51 -43.09
C LEU A 551 18.82 -62.64 -42.89
N LEU A 552 18.91 -61.43 -43.46
CA LEU A 552 20.24 -60.80 -43.63
C LEU A 552 20.75 -59.98 -42.42
N MET A 553 19.86 -59.55 -41.52
CA MET A 553 20.19 -58.54 -40.48
C MET A 553 20.57 -59.13 -39.10
N LEU A 554 20.74 -60.45 -39.01
CA LEU A 554 20.86 -61.18 -37.73
C LEU A 554 22.24 -61.12 -37.05
N LEU A 555 23.27 -60.54 -37.68
CA LEU A 555 24.64 -60.57 -37.14
C LEU A 555 25.15 -59.24 -36.56
N VAL A 556 24.49 -58.10 -36.83
CA VAL A 556 24.92 -56.77 -36.34
C VAL A 556 24.05 -56.27 -35.17
N LEU A 557 22.80 -56.75 -35.07
CA LEU A 557 21.81 -56.29 -34.10
C LEU A 557 21.97 -56.82 -32.66
N LEU A 558 22.88 -57.76 -32.37
CA LEU A 558 22.94 -58.38 -31.04
C LEU A 558 23.63 -57.51 -29.96
N LEU A 559 24.44 -56.52 -30.34
CA LEU A 559 25.24 -55.74 -29.37
C LEU A 559 24.65 -54.35 -29.02
N ILE A 560 23.88 -53.75 -29.92
CA ILE A 560 23.26 -52.42 -29.75
C ILE A 560 22.07 -52.39 -28.76
N PRO A 561 21.13 -53.35 -28.75
CA PRO A 561 19.95 -53.27 -27.89
C PRO A 561 20.28 -53.45 -26.41
N PHE A 562 21.35 -54.17 -26.06
CA PHE A 562 21.74 -54.35 -24.66
C PHE A 562 22.17 -53.02 -24.02
N VAL A 563 22.88 -52.16 -24.77
CA VAL A 563 23.32 -50.84 -24.32
C VAL A 563 22.14 -49.86 -24.24
N ILE A 564 21.26 -49.87 -25.24
CA ILE A 564 20.08 -48.98 -25.29
C ILE A 564 19.08 -49.33 -24.18
N VAL A 565 18.82 -50.61 -23.94
CA VAL A 565 17.93 -51.06 -22.85
C VAL A 565 18.49 -50.66 -21.48
N LEU A 566 19.80 -50.78 -21.26
CA LEU A 566 20.46 -50.30 -20.04
C LEU A 566 20.26 -48.78 -19.84
N VAL A 567 20.47 -47.96 -20.88
CA VAL A 567 20.30 -46.50 -20.80
C VAL A 567 18.83 -46.10 -20.58
N VAL A 568 17.89 -46.75 -21.27
CA VAL A 568 16.44 -46.46 -21.13
C VAL A 568 15.91 -46.89 -19.75
N ILE A 569 16.36 -48.02 -19.22
CA ILE A 569 16.00 -48.46 -17.87
C ILE A 569 16.56 -47.48 -16.83
N VAL A 570 17.81 -47.03 -16.98
CA VAL A 570 18.41 -46.03 -16.08
C VAL A 570 17.66 -44.70 -16.16
N TYR A 571 17.30 -44.24 -17.37
CA TYR A 571 16.59 -42.98 -17.56
C TYR A 571 15.15 -43.02 -17.02
N ARG A 572 14.38 -44.08 -17.31
CA ARG A 572 13.02 -44.27 -16.76
C ARG A 572 13.04 -44.40 -15.24
N ARG A 573 13.98 -45.18 -14.68
CA ARG A 573 14.15 -45.28 -13.22
C ARG A 573 14.53 -43.93 -12.61
N LYS A 574 15.38 -43.14 -13.28
CA LYS A 574 15.77 -41.80 -12.82
C LYS A 574 14.58 -40.84 -12.86
N GLN A 575 13.77 -40.87 -13.92
CA GLN A 575 12.59 -40.03 -14.07
C GLN A 575 11.48 -40.40 -13.08
N GLU A 576 11.16 -41.69 -12.90
CA GLU A 576 10.21 -42.13 -11.87
C GLU A 576 10.69 -41.78 -10.47
N LYS A 577 11.99 -41.94 -10.20
CA LYS A 577 12.58 -41.55 -8.91
C LYS A 577 12.46 -40.04 -8.67
N LEU A 578 12.69 -39.22 -9.69
CA LEU A 578 12.57 -37.75 -9.59
C LEU A 578 11.11 -37.32 -9.37
N THR A 579 10.15 -37.89 -10.10
CA THR A 579 8.72 -37.60 -9.93
C THR A 579 8.21 -38.06 -8.55
N ARG A 580 8.60 -39.26 -8.10
CA ARG A 580 8.26 -39.73 -6.75
C ARG A 580 8.90 -38.87 -5.66
N GLN A 581 10.14 -38.43 -5.84
CA GLN A 581 10.81 -37.50 -4.92
C GLN A 581 10.11 -36.14 -4.87
N MET A 582 9.67 -35.61 -6.01
CA MET A 582 8.97 -34.32 -6.08
C MET A 582 7.57 -34.39 -5.46
N ASN A 583 6.80 -35.46 -5.72
CA ASN A 583 5.49 -35.67 -5.09
C ASN A 583 5.60 -35.89 -3.58
N LYS A 584 6.58 -36.69 -3.14
CA LYS A 584 6.84 -36.89 -1.71
C LYS A 584 7.22 -35.58 -1.01
N ARG A 585 8.04 -34.72 -1.65
CA ARG A 585 8.32 -33.37 -1.14
C ARG A 585 7.07 -32.50 -1.01
N MET A 586 6.13 -32.61 -1.95
CA MET A 586 4.88 -31.86 -1.90
C MET A 586 3.96 -32.36 -0.76
N GLU A 587 3.87 -33.68 -0.56
CA GLU A 587 3.12 -34.29 0.54
C GLU A 587 3.73 -33.97 1.91
N ASP A 588 5.06 -34.07 2.05
CA ASP A 588 5.79 -33.72 3.27
C ASP A 588 5.57 -32.23 3.61
N LEU A 589 5.60 -31.34 2.60
CA LEU A 589 5.35 -29.91 2.79
C LEU A 589 3.89 -29.60 3.18
N GLU A 590 2.91 -30.27 2.58
CA GLU A 590 1.50 -30.13 2.96
C GLU A 590 1.27 -30.60 4.40
N LEU A 591 1.87 -31.73 4.78
CA LEU A 591 1.79 -32.31 6.11
C LEU A 591 2.42 -31.36 7.15
N ASP A 592 3.59 -30.79 6.86
CA ASP A 592 4.27 -29.80 7.71
C ASP A 592 3.37 -28.57 7.93
N ILE A 593 2.82 -27.97 6.86
CA ILE A 593 1.93 -26.81 6.97
C ILE A 593 0.68 -27.14 7.78
N ARG A 594 0.08 -28.32 7.54
CA ARG A 594 -1.11 -28.76 8.29
C ARG A 594 -0.79 -28.95 9.78
N ASN A 595 0.38 -29.50 10.09
CA ASN A 595 0.85 -29.67 11.46
C ASN A 595 1.14 -28.33 12.12
N ASP A 596 1.77 -27.38 11.43
CA ASP A 596 2.06 -26.04 11.94
C ASP A 596 0.78 -25.26 12.25
N ILE A 597 -0.21 -25.30 11.36
CA ILE A 597 -1.53 -24.68 11.59
C ILE A 597 -2.24 -25.35 12.77
N ARG A 598 -2.23 -26.68 12.83
CA ARG A 598 -2.85 -27.44 13.92
C ARG A 598 -2.16 -27.13 15.25
N GLN A 599 -0.84 -27.11 15.30
CA GLN A 599 -0.07 -26.82 16.50
C GLN A 599 -0.27 -25.38 16.94
N GLY A 600 -0.25 -24.40 16.03
CA GLY A 600 -0.57 -23.01 16.35
C GLY A 600 -1.98 -22.82 16.94
N PHE A 601 -2.96 -23.61 16.49
CA PHE A 601 -4.30 -23.62 17.07
C PHE A 601 -4.36 -24.31 18.44
N VAL A 602 -3.67 -25.44 18.60
CA VAL A 602 -3.56 -26.15 19.88
C VAL A 602 -2.91 -25.24 20.92
N ASP A 603 -1.79 -24.60 20.58
CA ASP A 603 -1.08 -23.69 21.48
C ASP A 603 -2.01 -22.53 21.90
N LEU A 604 -2.76 -21.94 20.96
CA LEU A 604 -3.72 -20.88 21.27
C LEU A 604 -4.81 -21.32 22.25
N GLN A 605 -5.28 -22.58 22.16
CA GLN A 605 -6.33 -23.11 23.04
C GLN A 605 -5.80 -23.66 24.37
N THR A 606 -4.53 -24.08 24.41
CA THR A 606 -3.93 -24.76 25.56
C THR A 606 -2.91 -23.90 26.31
N GLU A 607 -2.64 -22.68 25.85
CA GLU A 607 -1.78 -21.72 26.54
C GLU A 607 -2.31 -21.47 27.96
N LYS A 608 -1.59 -21.99 28.95
CA LYS A 608 -1.88 -21.79 30.36
C LYS A 608 -1.27 -20.48 30.84
N ALA A 609 -1.95 -19.80 31.76
CA ALA A 609 -1.43 -18.64 32.48
C ALA A 609 -0.38 -19.05 33.52
N ASP A 610 0.68 -19.75 33.10
CA ASP A 610 1.79 -20.19 33.96
C ASP A 610 2.88 -19.11 34.10
N LEU A 611 2.53 -17.83 33.86
CA LEU A 611 3.44 -16.70 34.01
C LEU A 611 3.50 -16.29 35.48
N LEU A 612 4.71 -16.08 36.01
CA LEU A 612 4.92 -15.81 37.43
C LEU A 612 4.29 -14.47 37.83
N GLU A 613 3.30 -14.49 38.73
CA GLU A 613 2.74 -13.28 39.36
C GLU A 613 3.54 -12.81 40.58
N ASN A 614 4.29 -13.71 41.22
CA ASN A 614 5.09 -13.42 42.42
C ASN A 614 6.54 -13.13 42.07
N VAL A 615 6.81 -11.90 41.65
CA VAL A 615 8.16 -11.35 41.66
C VAL A 615 8.42 -10.82 43.07
N GLY A 616 9.58 -11.11 43.66
CA GLY A 616 9.98 -10.60 44.97
C GLY A 616 10.09 -9.06 45.02
N ALA A 617 11.22 -8.53 45.49
CA ALA A 617 11.42 -7.07 45.47
C ALA A 617 11.56 -6.56 44.03
N ILE A 618 10.76 -5.57 43.64
CA ILE A 618 10.87 -4.92 42.33
C ILE A 618 12.14 -4.07 42.30
N PRO A 619 13.02 -4.22 41.29
CA PRO A 619 14.30 -3.53 41.21
C PRO A 619 14.13 -2.08 40.69
N PHE A 620 13.40 -1.25 41.44
CA PHE A 620 13.29 0.17 41.14
C PHE A 620 14.66 0.86 41.18
N LEU A 621 14.94 1.70 40.19
CA LEU A 621 16.02 2.66 40.26
C LEU A 621 15.73 3.66 41.39
N ASP A 622 16.79 4.23 41.95
CA ASP A 622 16.64 5.39 42.82
C ASP A 622 16.10 6.60 42.02
N TYR A 623 15.64 7.62 42.74
CA TYR A 623 15.02 8.78 42.10
C TYR A 623 15.99 9.52 41.16
N LYS A 624 17.24 9.70 41.56
CA LYS A 624 18.25 10.40 40.77
C LYS A 624 18.54 9.72 39.44
N HIS A 625 18.65 8.39 39.40
CA HIS A 625 18.87 7.68 38.15
C HIS A 625 17.61 7.65 37.29
N PHE A 626 16.42 7.50 37.89
CA PHE A 626 15.14 7.61 37.18
C PHE A 626 14.99 8.98 36.49
N ALA A 627 15.15 10.06 37.25
CA ALA A 627 15.00 11.42 36.76
C ALA A 627 16.06 11.75 35.71
N SER A 628 17.32 11.38 35.94
CA SER A 628 18.40 11.68 35.00
C SER A 628 18.27 10.92 33.68
N ARG A 629 17.79 9.66 33.69
CA ARG A 629 17.46 8.90 32.46
C ARG A 629 16.35 9.54 31.65
N ILE A 630 15.40 10.22 32.30
CA ILE A 630 14.32 10.97 31.61
C ILE A 630 14.80 12.34 31.12
N PHE A 631 15.60 13.04 31.94
CA PHE A 631 16.10 14.38 31.60
C PHE A 631 17.11 14.32 30.45
N PHE A 632 18.00 13.32 30.46
CA PHE A 632 19.11 13.19 29.51
C PHE A 632 19.17 11.78 28.87
N PRO A 633 18.14 11.35 28.12
CA PRO A 633 18.08 10.01 27.54
C PRO A 633 19.18 9.74 26.50
N GLU A 634 19.70 10.79 25.85
CA GLU A 634 20.70 10.68 24.77
C GLU A 634 22.14 11.03 25.21
N SER A 635 22.33 11.57 26.42
CA SER A 635 23.63 12.13 26.84
C SER A 635 24.09 11.54 28.17
N SER A 636 24.87 10.46 28.08
CA SER A 636 25.48 9.81 29.25
C SER A 636 26.46 10.73 29.99
N SER A 637 27.11 11.66 29.29
CA SER A 637 28.03 12.63 29.91
C SER A 637 27.29 13.65 30.79
N LEU A 638 26.22 14.26 30.28
CA LEU A 638 25.39 15.19 31.05
C LEU A 638 24.68 14.49 32.21
N MET A 639 24.22 13.26 31.99
CA MET A 639 23.61 12.43 33.03
C MET A 639 24.57 12.22 34.21
N THR A 640 25.80 11.78 33.94
CA THR A 640 26.80 11.50 34.98
C THR A 640 27.23 12.78 35.69
N MET A 641 27.38 13.89 34.97
CA MET A 641 27.83 15.17 35.52
C MET A 641 26.79 15.85 36.43
N CYS A 642 25.50 15.67 36.13
CA CYS A 642 24.39 16.29 36.87
C CYS A 642 23.95 15.48 38.10
N ILE A 643 24.44 14.25 38.28
CA ILE A 643 24.17 13.40 39.45
C ILE A 643 25.23 13.68 40.54
N LYS A 644 24.82 13.67 41.81
CA LYS A 644 25.75 13.60 42.96
C LYS A 644 25.95 12.14 43.38
N ASP A 645 27.17 11.63 43.26
CA ASP A 645 27.52 10.30 43.75
C ASP A 645 27.79 10.29 45.26
N ILE A 646 27.30 9.24 45.91
CA ILE A 646 27.26 9.06 47.38
C ILE A 646 28.67 8.89 48.00
N GLY A 647 29.74 8.89 47.18
CA GLY A 647 31.14 8.79 47.62
C GLY A 647 31.86 10.12 47.89
N GLN A 648 31.29 11.27 47.52
CA GLN A 648 31.82 12.57 47.95
C GLN A 648 31.15 12.98 49.25
N ASP A 649 31.86 12.77 50.36
CA ASP A 649 31.53 13.21 51.72
C ASP A 649 30.77 14.55 51.71
N VAL A 650 29.54 14.55 52.24
CA VAL A 650 28.81 15.48 53.16
C VAL A 650 29.14 17.00 53.18
N VAL A 651 30.04 17.51 52.34
CA VAL A 651 30.30 18.93 52.16
C VAL A 651 29.24 19.42 51.20
N LYS A 652 28.28 20.23 51.70
CA LYS A 652 27.48 21.11 50.85
C LYS A 652 28.45 21.82 49.91
N VAL A 653 28.52 21.42 48.64
CA VAL A 653 29.26 22.14 47.62
C VAL A 653 28.60 23.51 47.54
N GLN A 654 29.17 24.50 48.24
CA GLN A 654 28.76 25.88 48.12
C GLN A 654 28.90 26.24 46.65
N LEU A 655 27.84 26.75 46.03
CA LEU A 655 27.94 27.24 44.65
C LEU A 655 29.05 28.29 44.62
N ASP A 656 29.93 28.21 43.63
CA ASP A 656 30.91 29.28 43.38
C ASP A 656 30.18 30.60 43.11
N GLU A 657 30.85 31.73 43.37
CA GLU A 657 30.27 33.07 43.25
C GLU A 657 29.57 33.30 41.89
N CYS A 658 30.18 32.84 40.80
CA CYS A 658 29.62 32.93 39.45
C CYS A 658 28.30 32.15 39.31
N CYS A 659 28.25 30.92 39.83
CA CYS A 659 27.06 30.09 39.83
C CYS A 659 25.96 30.67 40.73
N GLN A 660 26.31 31.28 41.88
CA GLN A 660 25.34 31.95 42.73
C GLN A 660 24.68 33.15 42.04
N CYS A 661 25.46 33.97 41.33
CA CYS A 661 24.94 35.10 40.58
C CYS A 661 24.02 34.64 39.42
N LEU A 662 24.40 33.59 38.70
CA LEU A 662 23.55 33.02 37.66
C LEU A 662 22.28 32.37 38.22
N SER A 663 22.36 31.67 39.35
CA SER A 663 21.20 31.09 40.03
C SER A 663 20.21 32.18 40.45
N ARG A 664 20.69 33.32 40.96
CA ARG A 664 19.86 34.51 41.26
C ARG A 664 19.20 35.08 40.00
N LEU A 665 19.94 35.17 38.89
CA LEU A 665 19.41 35.69 37.63
C LEU A 665 18.31 34.81 37.03
N ILE A 666 18.49 33.48 37.05
CA ILE A 666 17.48 32.51 36.56
C ILE A 666 16.21 32.51 37.44
N GLN A 667 16.31 32.97 38.69
CA GLN A 667 15.16 33.12 39.59
C GLN A 667 14.35 34.40 39.33
N ASP A 668 14.78 35.27 38.43
CA ASP A 668 13.95 36.35 37.92
C ASP A 668 13.07 35.83 36.77
N GLN A 669 11.74 35.93 36.94
CA GLN A 669 10.78 35.37 36.00
C GLN A 669 10.83 36.08 34.62
N LEU A 670 11.05 37.39 34.60
CA LEU A 670 11.14 38.18 33.37
C LEU A 670 12.41 37.80 32.60
N PHE A 671 13.53 37.62 33.30
CA PHE A 671 14.76 37.13 32.72
C PHE A 671 14.58 35.76 32.09
N LEU A 672 14.11 34.78 32.87
CA LEU A 672 14.06 33.39 32.44
C LEU A 672 13.11 33.17 31.27
N THR A 673 11.93 33.79 31.30
CA THR A 673 10.97 33.70 30.19
C THR A 673 11.50 34.37 28.92
N SER A 674 12.11 35.55 29.04
CA SER A 674 12.73 36.25 27.91
C SER A 674 13.91 35.47 27.32
N MET A 675 14.73 34.84 28.17
CA MET A 675 15.85 34.00 27.75
C MET A 675 15.36 32.79 26.94
N VAL A 676 14.34 32.07 27.42
CA VAL A 676 13.79 30.91 26.71
C VAL A 676 13.20 31.34 25.36
N HIS A 677 12.43 32.42 25.30
CA HIS A 677 11.88 32.92 24.04
C HIS A 677 12.96 33.38 23.05
N ALA A 678 13.99 34.09 23.53
CA ALA A 678 15.10 34.53 22.68
C ALA A 678 15.84 33.35 22.04
N LEU A 679 16.06 32.28 22.80
CA LEU A 679 16.71 31.05 22.32
C LEU A 679 15.83 30.30 21.32
N GLU A 680 14.53 30.16 21.59
CA GLU A 680 13.60 29.44 20.70
C GLU A 680 13.35 30.12 19.35
N GLU A 681 13.48 31.45 19.30
CA GLU A 681 13.36 32.24 18.07
C GLU A 681 14.55 32.02 17.11
N GLN A 682 15.66 31.44 17.58
CA GLN A 682 16.84 31.19 16.77
C GLN A 682 16.69 29.95 15.90
N LYS A 683 16.91 30.09 14.59
CA LYS A 683 16.89 28.95 13.64
C LYS A 683 18.02 27.95 13.89
N SER A 684 19.13 28.38 14.50
CA SER A 684 20.25 27.52 14.87
C SER A 684 19.97 26.66 16.11
N PHE A 685 18.91 26.97 16.87
CA PHE A 685 18.58 26.29 18.13
C PHE A 685 17.72 25.05 17.86
N THR A 686 18.35 23.87 17.96
CA THR A 686 17.75 22.60 17.54
C THR A 686 16.80 22.02 18.59
N ILE A 687 16.02 20.99 18.22
CA ILE A 687 15.16 20.26 19.18
C ILE A 687 16.00 19.63 20.31
N LYS A 688 17.22 19.17 20.00
CA LYS A 688 18.14 18.62 20.99
C LYS A 688 18.56 19.69 21.99
N ASP A 689 18.84 20.90 21.53
CA ASP A 689 19.22 22.04 22.37
C ASP A 689 18.05 22.48 23.27
N LYS A 690 16.83 22.54 22.72
CA LYS A 690 15.60 22.80 23.50
C LYS A 690 15.42 21.77 24.62
N CYS A 691 15.63 20.49 24.30
CA CYS A 691 15.53 19.42 25.29
C CYS A 691 16.62 19.51 26.37
N ALA A 692 17.86 19.80 25.97
CA ALA A 692 18.98 19.99 26.89
C ALA A 692 18.75 21.19 27.82
N LEU A 693 18.34 22.34 27.26
CA LEU A 693 18.00 23.54 28.02
C LEU A 693 16.90 23.27 29.05
N ALA A 694 15.79 22.65 28.65
CA ALA A 694 14.69 22.32 29.55
C ALA A 694 15.13 21.40 30.70
N SER A 695 15.93 20.38 30.41
CA SER A 695 16.45 19.44 31.40
C SER A 695 17.47 20.09 32.35
N LEU A 696 18.35 20.95 31.84
CA LEU A 696 19.28 21.70 32.67
C LEU A 696 18.57 22.71 33.58
N LEU A 697 17.55 23.41 33.07
CA LEU A 697 16.69 24.29 33.87
C LEU A 697 15.95 23.51 34.96
N THR A 698 15.46 22.31 34.62
CA THR A 698 14.81 21.42 35.60
C THR A 698 15.76 21.05 36.73
N VAL A 699 17.02 20.70 36.41
CA VAL A 699 18.04 20.36 37.42
C VAL A 699 18.43 21.57 38.25
N ALA A 700 18.65 22.73 37.61
CA ALA A 700 19.04 23.97 38.29
C ALA A 700 17.95 24.49 39.24
N LEU A 701 16.68 24.28 38.91
CA LEU A 701 15.54 24.72 39.71
C LEU A 701 14.87 23.57 40.48
N HIS A 702 15.56 22.42 40.62
CA HIS A 702 14.97 21.22 41.23
C HIS A 702 14.59 21.40 42.71
N ASN A 703 15.35 22.22 43.43
CA ASN A 703 15.08 22.62 44.81
C ASN A 703 14.00 23.72 44.94
N LYS A 704 13.49 24.24 43.81
CA LYS A 704 12.50 25.32 43.73
C LYS A 704 11.36 24.95 42.78
N LEU A 705 10.77 23.76 42.98
CA LEU A 705 9.69 23.26 42.11
C LEU A 705 8.47 24.19 42.04
N MET A 706 8.24 24.97 43.09
CA MET A 706 7.24 26.05 43.11
C MET A 706 7.47 27.05 41.98
N TYR A 707 8.63 27.69 41.97
CA TYR A 707 9.01 28.67 40.95
C TYR A 707 9.10 28.03 39.57
N LEU A 708 9.63 26.81 39.47
CA LEU A 708 9.67 26.06 38.22
C LEU A 708 8.27 25.85 37.62
N THR A 709 7.27 25.57 38.47
CA THR A 709 5.88 25.38 38.05
C THR A 709 5.29 26.69 37.53
N GLU A 710 5.50 27.81 38.23
CA GLU A 710 5.05 29.14 37.80
C GLU A 710 5.65 29.56 36.44
N VAL A 711 6.95 29.32 36.25
CA VAL A 711 7.65 29.58 34.98
C VAL A 711 7.13 28.67 33.87
N MET A 712 6.96 27.38 34.15
CA MET A 712 6.42 26.42 33.18
C MET A 712 5.02 26.85 32.73
N GLU A 713 4.14 27.25 33.65
CA GLU A 713 2.81 27.75 33.33
C GLU A 713 2.85 29.01 32.48
N ALA A 714 3.72 29.97 32.81
CA ALA A 714 3.87 31.20 32.03
C ALA A 714 4.31 30.91 30.60
N LEU A 715 5.32 30.04 30.42
CA LEU A 715 5.80 29.61 29.11
C LEU A 715 4.73 28.83 28.33
N LEU A 716 3.94 27.99 29.01
CA LEU A 716 2.91 27.18 28.37
C LEU A 716 1.70 28.04 27.94
N LYS A 717 1.33 29.05 28.74
CA LYS A 717 0.37 30.09 28.37
C LYS A 717 0.84 30.86 27.14
N ALA A 718 2.11 31.27 27.11
CA ALA A 718 2.68 31.95 25.96
C ALA A 718 2.63 31.07 24.70
N LEU A 719 2.99 29.79 24.81
CA LEU A 719 2.89 28.82 23.71
C LEU A 719 1.45 28.67 23.21
N MET A 720 0.47 28.59 24.11
CA MET A 720 -0.95 28.48 23.77
C MET A 720 -1.48 29.71 23.02
N GLN A 721 -0.95 30.89 23.31
CA GLN A 721 -1.39 32.17 22.74
C GLN A 721 -0.66 32.55 21.44
N GLN A 722 0.40 31.83 21.05
CA GLN A 722 1.14 32.10 19.81
C GLN A 722 0.28 31.87 18.56
N SER A 723 0.38 32.80 17.59
CA SER A 723 -0.38 32.78 16.33
C SER A 723 -0.03 31.62 15.39
N SER A 724 1.16 31.02 15.55
CA SER A 724 1.60 29.81 14.84
C SER A 724 0.77 28.56 15.19
N ASN A 725 0.12 28.55 16.36
CA ASN A 725 -0.72 27.44 16.84
C ASN A 725 -2.19 27.60 16.43
N ALA A 726 -2.44 27.95 15.16
CA ALA A 726 -3.78 28.24 14.62
C ALA A 726 -4.79 27.07 14.72
N GLN A 727 -4.32 25.83 14.95
CA GLN A 727 -5.16 24.67 15.19
C GLN A 727 -5.00 24.14 16.62
N PRO A 728 -5.92 24.44 17.56
CA PRO A 728 -5.82 24.03 18.96
C PRO A 728 -5.64 22.53 19.18
N LYS A 729 -6.23 21.68 18.31
CA LYS A 729 -6.10 20.21 18.36
C LYS A 729 -4.68 19.69 18.03
N LEU A 730 -3.76 20.53 17.57
CA LEU A 730 -2.36 20.14 17.31
C LEU A 730 -1.39 20.53 18.42
N LEU A 731 -1.84 21.30 19.42
CA LEU A 731 -1.02 21.75 20.52
C LEU A 731 -0.49 20.56 21.36
N LEU A 732 0.76 20.66 21.82
CA LEU A 732 1.44 19.65 22.62
C LEU A 732 1.61 18.29 21.93
N ARG A 733 1.37 18.16 20.62
CA ARG A 733 1.43 16.87 19.90
C ARG A 733 2.86 16.37 19.66
N ARG A 734 3.83 17.27 19.49
CA ARG A 734 5.24 16.98 19.22
C ARG A 734 6.11 17.80 20.17
N THR A 735 7.34 17.39 20.45
CA THR A 735 8.26 18.20 21.26
C THR A 735 8.98 19.18 20.35
N GLU A 736 8.42 20.37 20.19
CA GLU A 736 8.93 21.42 19.29
C GLU A 736 9.40 22.66 20.08
N SER A 737 9.08 22.73 21.38
CA SER A 737 9.46 23.78 22.32
C SER A 737 10.15 23.23 23.59
N THR A 738 10.88 24.11 24.28
CA THR A 738 11.54 23.90 25.57
C THR A 738 10.51 23.60 26.64
N VAL A 739 9.39 24.34 26.67
CA VAL A 739 8.33 24.16 27.68
C VAL A 739 7.65 22.78 27.57
N GLU A 740 7.54 22.21 26.38
CA GLU A 740 7.00 20.87 26.19
C GLU A 740 7.89 19.78 26.80
N LYS A 741 9.22 19.92 26.71
CA LYS A 741 10.16 19.04 27.41
C LYS A 741 10.16 19.33 28.91
N LEU A 742 10.07 20.60 29.32
CA LEU A 742 9.96 21.01 30.72
C LEU A 742 8.75 20.38 31.39
N LEU A 743 7.61 20.34 30.70
CA LEU A 743 6.39 19.66 31.12
C LEU A 743 6.60 18.15 31.30
N THR A 744 7.28 17.48 30.37
CA THR A 744 7.62 16.05 30.52
C THR A 744 8.49 15.81 31.76
N ASN A 745 9.47 16.68 32.00
CA ASN A 745 10.34 16.59 33.17
C ASN A 745 9.55 16.82 34.47
N TRP A 746 8.70 17.86 34.50
CA TRP A 746 7.83 18.18 35.63
C TRP A 746 6.85 17.05 35.96
N MET A 747 6.21 16.46 34.94
CA MET A 747 5.35 15.28 35.11
C MET A 747 6.11 14.11 35.73
N SER A 748 7.36 13.91 35.32
CA SER A 748 8.20 12.82 35.84
C SER A 748 8.58 13.03 37.30
N ILE A 749 8.85 14.27 37.71
CA ILE A 749 9.10 14.64 39.10
C ILE A 749 7.85 14.36 39.94
N CYS A 750 6.72 14.92 39.53
CA CYS A 750 5.50 14.91 40.36
C CYS A 750 4.81 13.55 40.39
N LEU A 751 4.96 12.72 39.36
CA LEU A 751 4.32 11.41 39.26
C LEU A 751 5.23 10.25 39.66
N TYR A 752 6.48 10.50 40.05
CA TYR A 752 7.39 9.43 40.48
C TYR A 752 6.84 8.64 41.68
N GLY A 753 6.25 9.33 42.66
CA GLY A 753 5.60 8.67 43.81
C GLY A 753 4.46 7.75 43.37
N PHE A 754 3.54 8.25 42.55
CA PHE A 754 2.43 7.47 41.99
C PHE A 754 2.91 6.30 41.13
N LEU A 755 3.94 6.51 40.30
CA LEU A 755 4.60 5.47 39.52
C LEU A 755 5.14 4.38 40.44
N ARG A 756 5.88 4.72 41.49
CA ARG A 756 6.49 3.73 42.38
C ARG A 756 5.46 2.98 43.21
N GLU A 757 4.39 3.64 43.65
CA GLU A 757 3.42 3.09 44.59
C GLU A 757 2.26 2.32 43.92
N SER A 758 1.81 2.75 42.73
CA SER A 758 0.58 2.21 42.10
C SER A 758 0.83 1.52 40.75
N VAL A 759 1.71 2.07 39.92
CA VAL A 759 1.86 1.63 38.52
C VAL A 759 3.06 0.70 38.31
N GLY A 760 4.14 0.91 39.06
CA GLY A 760 5.45 0.31 38.80
C GLY A 760 5.45 -1.21 38.96
N GLN A 761 4.71 -1.75 39.93
CA GLN A 761 4.52 -3.19 40.04
C GLN A 761 3.86 -3.79 38.80
N HIS A 762 2.75 -3.20 38.34
CA HIS A 762 2.03 -3.68 37.16
C HIS A 762 2.88 -3.54 35.89
N LEU A 763 3.66 -2.47 35.78
CA LEU A 763 4.60 -2.28 34.67
C LEU A 763 5.69 -3.35 34.67
N PHE A 764 6.30 -3.61 35.82
CA PHE A 764 7.34 -4.63 35.96
C PHE A 764 6.81 -6.04 35.67
N LEU A 765 5.62 -6.37 36.19
CA LEU A 765 4.95 -7.65 35.93
C LEU A 765 4.63 -7.82 34.45
N MET A 766 4.13 -6.78 33.77
CA MET A 766 3.87 -6.82 32.33
C MET A 766 5.16 -7.04 31.52
N VAL A 767 6.24 -6.30 31.83
CA VAL A 767 7.54 -6.48 31.16
C VAL A 767 8.09 -7.89 31.40
N SER A 768 8.00 -8.38 32.64
CA SER A 768 8.44 -9.73 33.00
C SER A 768 7.63 -10.81 32.29
N ALA A 769 6.31 -10.64 32.21
CA ALA A 769 5.40 -11.53 31.49
C ALA A 769 5.73 -11.60 29.99
N VAL A 770 6.00 -10.45 29.35
CA VAL A 770 6.41 -10.41 27.94
C VAL A 770 7.76 -11.12 27.75
N THR A 771 8.77 -10.80 28.58
CA THR A 771 10.09 -11.44 28.51
C THR A 771 10.02 -12.95 28.72
N GLN A 772 9.25 -13.40 29.73
CA GLN A 772 9.05 -14.83 30.01
C GLN A 772 8.30 -15.53 28.87
N GLN A 773 7.26 -14.90 28.32
CA GLN A 773 6.51 -15.47 27.20
C GLN A 773 7.37 -15.59 25.94
N THR A 774 8.19 -14.58 25.64
CA THR A 774 9.16 -14.65 24.54
C THR A 774 10.16 -15.78 24.73
N ALA A 775 10.68 -15.96 25.95
CA ALA A 775 11.67 -16.99 26.27
C ALA A 775 11.15 -18.45 26.23
N LYS A 776 9.82 -18.65 26.21
CA LYS A 776 9.20 -19.98 26.05
C LYS A 776 9.39 -20.56 24.64
N GLY A 777 9.66 -19.73 23.63
CA GLY A 777 9.88 -20.18 22.26
C GLY A 777 11.26 -19.81 21.72
N PRO A 778 11.60 -20.29 20.52
CA PRO A 778 12.88 -19.99 19.89
C PRO A 778 13.08 -18.50 19.68
N VAL A 779 14.30 -18.03 19.99
CA VAL A 779 14.77 -16.66 19.74
C VAL A 779 16.07 -16.75 18.95
N ASP A 780 16.10 -16.11 17.80
CA ASP A 780 17.32 -15.97 17.00
C ASP A 780 18.23 -14.93 17.66
N CYS A 781 19.45 -15.30 18.06
CA CYS A 781 20.32 -14.42 18.85
C CYS A 781 21.06 -13.38 18.00
N VAL A 782 20.99 -13.49 16.66
CA VAL A 782 21.65 -12.56 15.73
C VAL A 782 20.70 -11.44 15.32
N THR A 783 19.47 -11.80 14.96
CA THR A 783 18.42 -10.87 14.54
C THR A 783 17.46 -10.47 15.66
N GLU A 784 17.56 -11.12 16.82
CA GLU A 784 16.66 -11.01 17.98
C GLU A 784 15.18 -11.36 17.69
N LYS A 785 14.88 -11.96 16.53
CA LYS A 785 13.51 -12.38 16.20
C LYS A 785 13.09 -13.57 17.04
N ALA A 786 11.86 -13.53 17.54
CA ALA A 786 11.30 -14.54 18.43
C ALA A 786 10.01 -15.14 17.88
N LEU A 787 9.74 -16.41 18.21
CA LEU A 787 8.51 -17.08 17.83
C LEU A 787 7.29 -16.49 18.57
N TYR A 788 7.43 -16.21 19.86
CA TYR A 788 6.42 -15.54 20.69
C TYR A 788 6.77 -14.06 20.85
N THR A 789 6.04 -13.22 20.14
CA THR A 789 6.21 -11.77 20.13
C THR A 789 4.85 -11.12 19.90
N LEU A 790 4.73 -9.83 20.19
CA LEU A 790 3.55 -9.02 19.85
C LEU A 790 3.73 -8.24 18.53
N SER A 791 4.96 -8.21 17.99
CA SER A 791 5.29 -7.45 16.78
C SER A 791 5.53 -8.36 15.59
N GLU A 792 4.86 -8.06 14.47
CA GLU A 792 5.00 -8.81 13.22
C GLU A 792 6.41 -8.69 12.61
N ASP A 793 7.10 -7.57 12.85
CA ASP A 793 8.45 -7.31 12.32
C ASP A 793 9.51 -8.16 13.04
N TRP A 794 9.26 -8.46 14.31
CA TRP A 794 10.14 -9.26 15.18
C TRP A 794 9.74 -10.74 15.23
N LEU A 795 8.75 -11.16 14.42
CA LEU A 795 8.28 -12.53 14.38
C LEU A 795 9.30 -13.46 13.70
N LEU A 796 9.66 -14.55 14.36
CA LEU A 796 10.49 -15.61 13.77
C LEU A 796 9.63 -16.57 12.95
N TRP A 797 9.43 -16.25 11.66
CA TRP A 797 8.63 -17.08 10.74
C TRP A 797 9.41 -18.23 10.09
N GLN A 798 10.71 -18.36 10.37
CA GLN A 798 11.55 -19.45 9.88
C GLN A 798 11.82 -20.53 10.93
N ALA A 799 11.08 -20.55 12.05
CA ALA A 799 11.33 -21.43 13.18
C ALA A 799 11.62 -22.89 12.73
N GLN A 800 12.71 -23.44 13.26
CA GLN A 800 13.06 -24.85 13.10
C GLN A 800 12.34 -25.69 14.16
N ASP A 801 12.24 -27.00 13.94
CA ASP A 801 11.72 -27.93 14.95
C ASP A 801 12.54 -27.84 16.24
N PHE A 802 11.86 -27.53 17.35
CA PHE A 802 12.44 -27.37 18.67
C PHE A 802 11.69 -28.23 19.70
N THR A 803 12.37 -28.54 20.79
CA THR A 803 11.85 -29.29 21.92
C THR A 803 12.19 -28.58 23.21
N SER A 804 11.28 -28.59 24.18
CA SER A 804 11.55 -28.08 25.53
C SER A 804 12.35 -29.10 26.33
N LEU A 805 13.38 -28.63 27.02
CA LEU A 805 14.30 -29.41 27.83
C LEU A 805 14.32 -28.88 29.26
N LYS A 806 14.25 -29.76 30.25
CA LYS A 806 14.46 -29.48 31.66
C LYS A 806 15.87 -29.90 32.06
N LEU A 807 16.74 -28.92 32.27
CA LEU A 807 18.14 -29.13 32.63
C LEU A 807 18.31 -29.16 34.14
N LYS A 808 19.17 -30.03 34.65
CA LYS A 808 19.58 -30.09 36.06
C LYS A 808 20.92 -29.37 36.21
N VAL A 809 20.89 -28.16 36.73
CA VAL A 809 22.04 -27.26 36.74
C VAL A 809 22.71 -27.27 38.11
N LEU A 810 23.99 -27.61 38.14
CA LEU A 810 24.83 -27.67 39.33
C LEU A 810 25.83 -26.50 39.31
N PHE A 811 25.94 -25.75 40.39
CA PHE A 811 26.93 -24.68 40.53
C PHE A 811 28.16 -25.22 41.26
N ALA A 812 29.35 -25.06 40.68
CA ALA A 812 30.58 -25.41 41.38
C ALA A 812 30.84 -24.43 42.52
N VAL A 813 31.11 -24.96 43.72
CA VAL A 813 31.40 -24.20 44.94
C VAL A 813 32.84 -24.52 45.36
N GLY A 814 33.68 -23.49 45.51
CA GLY A 814 35.08 -23.65 45.92
C GLY A 814 36.02 -24.25 44.84
N SER A 815 37.22 -24.66 45.25
CA SER A 815 38.26 -25.25 44.38
C SER A 815 38.19 -26.77 44.27
N ASP A 816 37.47 -27.44 45.17
CA ASP A 816 37.60 -28.88 45.43
C ASP A 816 36.50 -29.72 44.74
N GLY A 817 35.83 -29.14 43.74
CA GLY A 817 34.85 -29.85 42.90
C GLY A 817 33.49 -30.11 43.55
N GLU A 818 33.23 -29.54 44.73
CA GLU A 818 31.92 -29.56 45.36
C GLU A 818 30.88 -28.85 44.48
N VAL A 819 29.68 -29.42 44.39
CA VAL A 819 28.57 -28.93 43.56
C VAL A 819 27.35 -28.66 44.43
N SER A 820 26.62 -27.59 44.12
CA SER A 820 25.38 -27.22 44.78
C SER A 820 24.27 -28.27 44.57
N GLU A 821 23.16 -28.12 45.28
CA GLU A 821 21.92 -28.80 44.89
C GLU A 821 21.50 -28.40 43.45
N PRO A 822 20.88 -29.33 42.69
CA PRO A 822 20.49 -29.08 41.31
C PRO A 822 19.37 -28.05 41.21
N LEU A 823 19.58 -27.04 40.37
CA LEU A 823 18.59 -26.07 39.94
C LEU A 823 17.94 -26.57 38.64
N GLU A 824 16.62 -26.74 38.64
CA GLU A 824 15.88 -27.06 37.41
C GLU A 824 15.74 -25.79 36.55
N VAL A 825 16.21 -25.85 35.30
CA VAL A 825 16.16 -24.75 34.33
C VAL A 825 15.50 -25.23 33.05
N ASN A 826 14.47 -24.51 32.59
CA ASN A 826 13.83 -24.79 31.31
C ASN A 826 14.64 -24.12 30.17
N ALA A 827 15.04 -24.92 29.18
CA ALA A 827 15.71 -24.48 27.97
C ALA A 827 15.03 -25.11 26.73
N LEU A 828 15.48 -24.71 25.55
CA LEU A 828 15.05 -25.24 24.26
C LEU A 828 16.23 -25.91 23.57
N SER A 829 15.98 -26.98 22.82
CA SER A 829 17.04 -27.64 22.06
C SER A 829 17.73 -26.72 21.04
N CYS A 830 17.04 -25.67 20.57
CA CYS A 830 17.58 -24.66 19.69
C CYS A 830 18.17 -23.43 20.42
N ASP A 831 18.29 -23.41 21.75
CA ASP A 831 18.97 -22.30 22.43
C ASP A 831 20.49 -22.39 22.19
N THR A 832 21.13 -21.24 21.96
CA THR A 832 22.59 -21.13 21.93
C THR A 832 23.19 -21.27 23.33
N VAL A 833 24.50 -21.55 23.40
CA VAL A 833 25.23 -21.64 24.67
C VAL A 833 25.08 -20.37 25.53
N GLU A 834 25.14 -19.17 24.93
CA GLU A 834 24.92 -17.91 25.65
C GLU A 834 23.49 -17.79 26.17
N GLN A 835 22.47 -18.11 25.35
CA GLN A 835 21.06 -18.10 25.76
C GLN A 835 20.79 -19.06 26.93
N VAL A 836 21.46 -20.22 26.95
CA VAL A 836 21.37 -21.16 28.09
C VAL A 836 22.00 -20.56 29.35
N LYS A 837 23.17 -19.92 29.25
CA LYS A 837 23.77 -19.20 30.38
C LYS A 837 22.81 -18.12 30.92
N GLU A 838 22.21 -17.32 30.06
CA GLU A 838 21.21 -16.30 30.43
C GLU A 838 20.01 -16.92 31.18
N LYS A 839 19.46 -18.02 30.66
CA LYS A 839 18.33 -18.73 31.31
C LYS A 839 18.71 -19.29 32.67
N ILE A 840 19.93 -19.81 32.82
CA ILE A 840 20.46 -20.30 34.11
C ILE A 840 20.54 -19.16 35.13
N LEU A 841 21.18 -18.04 34.75
CA LEU A 841 21.38 -16.89 35.64
C LEU A 841 20.04 -16.22 36.00
N SER A 842 19.12 -16.12 35.04
CA SER A 842 17.78 -15.59 35.26
C SER A 842 16.98 -16.47 36.23
N THR A 843 17.03 -17.80 36.04
CA THR A 843 16.36 -18.76 36.95
C THR A 843 16.98 -18.75 38.34
N PHE A 844 18.30 -18.61 38.44
CA PHE A 844 18.99 -18.44 39.72
C PHE A 844 18.50 -17.19 40.45
N LYS A 845 18.50 -16.04 39.77
CA LYS A 845 18.02 -14.76 40.33
C LYS A 845 16.55 -14.86 40.76
N ALA A 846 15.70 -15.52 39.97
CA ALA A 846 14.29 -15.72 40.30
C ALA A 846 14.08 -16.62 41.53
N LYS A 847 14.86 -17.70 41.68
CA LYS A 847 14.71 -18.64 42.79
C LYS A 847 15.30 -18.11 44.10
N PHE A 848 16.47 -17.46 44.04
CA PHE A 848 17.22 -17.05 45.22
C PHE A 848 17.06 -15.56 45.57
N GLY A 849 16.52 -14.74 44.67
CA GLY A 849 16.25 -13.32 44.91
C GLY A 849 17.45 -12.38 44.73
N PHE A 850 18.63 -12.89 44.36
CA PHE A 850 19.84 -12.12 44.09
C PHE A 850 20.58 -12.67 42.86
N PRO A 851 21.31 -11.82 42.10
CA PRO A 851 22.08 -12.29 40.93
C PRO A 851 23.24 -13.19 41.36
N TYR A 852 23.61 -14.14 40.51
CA TYR A 852 24.82 -14.92 40.71
C TYR A 852 26.06 -14.01 40.65
N ASN A 853 27.02 -14.20 41.56
CA ASN A 853 28.16 -13.29 41.74
C ASN A 853 29.17 -13.27 40.57
N THR A 854 29.00 -14.14 39.57
CA THR A 854 29.86 -14.18 38.37
C THR A 854 29.11 -13.55 37.20
N PRO A 855 29.68 -12.53 36.51
CA PRO A 855 29.05 -11.92 35.35
C PRO A 855 28.96 -12.91 34.18
N LEU A 856 27.95 -12.76 33.31
CA LEU A 856 27.65 -13.67 32.18
C LEU A 856 28.89 -14.08 31.36
N ARG A 857 29.77 -13.11 31.08
CA ARG A 857 31.01 -13.31 30.29
C ARG A 857 32.02 -14.25 30.95
N GLU A 858 31.99 -14.34 32.27
CA GLU A 858 32.88 -15.19 33.07
C GLU A 858 32.26 -16.56 33.37
N VAL A 859 31.01 -16.79 32.97
CA VAL A 859 30.31 -18.07 33.17
C VAL A 859 30.64 -19.04 32.03
N CYS A 860 31.11 -20.23 32.41
CA CYS A 860 31.29 -21.38 31.54
C CYS A 860 30.32 -22.49 31.94
N ILE A 861 29.85 -23.28 30.97
CA ILE A 861 28.95 -24.40 31.22
C ILE A 861 29.49 -25.69 30.59
N GLU A 862 29.39 -26.79 31.33
CA GLU A 862 29.78 -28.13 30.88
C GLU A 862 28.59 -29.08 30.95
N TYR A 863 28.49 -30.00 29.99
CA TYR A 863 27.45 -31.03 29.93
C TYR A 863 28.02 -32.41 30.19
N GLU A 864 27.34 -33.19 31.03
CA GLU A 864 27.71 -34.57 31.35
C GLU A 864 27.31 -35.55 30.22
N THR A 865 28.28 -36.17 29.57
CA THR A 865 28.06 -37.23 28.58
C THR A 865 28.96 -38.43 28.85
N ASN A 866 28.36 -39.63 28.90
CA ASN A 866 29.05 -40.90 29.15
C ASN A 866 29.96 -40.91 30.40
N GLY A 867 29.57 -40.21 31.47
CA GLY A 867 30.35 -40.12 32.72
C GLY A 867 31.52 -39.12 32.68
N SER A 868 31.60 -38.26 31.67
CA SER A 868 32.60 -37.19 31.54
C SER A 868 31.93 -35.84 31.24
N PHE A 869 32.52 -34.74 31.71
CA PHE A 869 32.02 -33.39 31.43
C PHE A 869 32.67 -32.83 30.17
N VAL A 870 31.86 -32.31 29.25
CA VAL A 870 32.28 -31.67 28.00
C VAL A 870 31.91 -30.20 28.04
N SER A 871 32.89 -29.32 27.82
CA SER A 871 32.66 -27.87 27.75
C SER A 871 31.79 -27.51 26.54
N LEU A 872 30.74 -26.72 26.79
CA LEU A 872 29.90 -26.17 25.72
C LEU A 872 30.43 -24.79 25.34
N GLU A 873 30.92 -24.68 24.11
CA GLU A 873 31.45 -23.45 23.52
C GLU A 873 30.45 -22.85 22.52
N GLU A 874 30.47 -21.53 22.38
CA GLU A 874 29.56 -20.80 21.48
C GLU A 874 29.85 -21.14 20.02
N VAL A 875 31.13 -21.33 19.68
CA VAL A 875 31.62 -21.86 18.41
C VAL A 875 32.82 -22.76 18.70
N ASP A 876 32.88 -23.94 18.09
CA ASP A 876 34.01 -24.86 18.23
C ASP A 876 34.42 -25.42 16.87
N LYS A 877 35.38 -26.36 16.85
CA LYS A 877 35.85 -26.99 15.61
C LYS A 877 34.77 -27.81 14.89
N SER A 878 33.66 -28.11 15.55
CA SER A 878 32.55 -28.89 15.00
C SER A 878 31.40 -28.03 14.47
N SER A 879 31.45 -26.71 14.67
CA SER A 879 30.43 -25.77 14.20
C SER A 879 30.23 -25.83 12.68
N GLU A 880 28.97 -25.79 12.25
CA GLU A 880 28.61 -25.78 10.83
C GLU A 880 28.97 -24.43 10.18
N VAL A 881 29.52 -24.45 8.98
CA VAL A 881 29.88 -23.24 8.21
C VAL A 881 29.15 -23.27 6.88
N ILE A 882 28.41 -22.20 6.56
CA ILE A 882 27.66 -22.01 5.32
C ILE A 882 28.20 -20.76 4.62
N GLY A 883 28.83 -20.95 3.46
CA GLY A 883 29.50 -19.85 2.75
C GLY A 883 30.62 -19.26 3.59
N GLU A 884 30.48 -17.98 3.98
CA GLU A 884 31.42 -17.25 4.84
C GLU A 884 30.92 -17.10 6.29
N VAL A 885 29.76 -17.68 6.63
CA VAL A 885 29.08 -17.48 7.92
C VAL A 885 29.08 -18.78 8.75
N THR A 886 29.35 -18.68 10.04
CA THR A 886 29.42 -19.82 10.98
C THR A 886 28.16 -19.93 11.83
N MET A 887 27.60 -21.13 11.95
CA MET A 887 26.44 -21.39 12.79
C MET A 887 26.84 -21.43 14.26
N LEU A 888 26.11 -20.72 15.11
CA LEU A 888 26.29 -20.78 16.57
C LEU A 888 25.85 -22.14 17.13
N ASN A 889 26.64 -22.69 18.05
CA ASN A 889 26.36 -24.00 18.63
C ASN A 889 25.14 -23.94 19.58
N THR A 890 24.25 -24.92 19.43
CA THR A 890 23.00 -25.06 20.21
C THR A 890 23.01 -26.31 21.09
N LEU A 891 22.05 -26.45 22.01
CA LEU A 891 21.91 -27.70 22.77
C LEU A 891 21.69 -28.93 21.87
N LYS A 892 21.01 -28.76 20.74
CA LYS A 892 20.79 -29.79 19.71
C LYS A 892 22.09 -30.18 19.01
N HIS A 893 23.00 -29.21 18.78
CA HIS A 893 24.34 -29.47 18.23
C HIS A 893 25.11 -30.48 19.08
N TYR A 894 25.12 -30.26 20.40
CA TYR A 894 25.75 -31.15 21.38
C TYR A 894 24.88 -32.37 21.77
N LYS A 895 23.69 -32.53 21.18
CA LYS A 895 22.73 -33.62 21.44
C LYS A 895 22.34 -33.76 22.92
N VAL A 896 22.16 -32.64 23.61
CA VAL A 896 21.77 -32.61 25.03
C VAL A 896 20.32 -33.13 25.18
N PRO A 897 20.07 -34.20 25.96
CA PRO A 897 18.74 -34.74 26.19
C PRO A 897 17.96 -33.99 27.29
N ASP A 898 16.66 -34.26 27.39
CA ASP A 898 15.84 -33.81 28.52
C ASP A 898 16.34 -34.44 29.84
N GLY A 899 16.38 -33.66 30.92
CA GLY A 899 16.91 -34.09 32.22
C GLY A 899 18.44 -34.09 32.36
N ALA A 900 19.17 -33.58 31.36
CA ALA A 900 20.62 -33.52 31.34
C ALA A 900 21.22 -32.70 32.50
N THR A 901 22.36 -33.16 33.03
CA THR A 901 23.15 -32.45 34.04
C THR A 901 24.07 -31.42 33.37
N ILE A 902 23.96 -30.16 33.78
CA ILE A 902 24.84 -29.07 33.35
C ILE A 902 25.59 -28.53 34.57
N LYS A 903 26.91 -28.36 34.45
CA LYS A 903 27.75 -27.77 35.49
C LYS A 903 28.11 -26.33 35.13
N VAL A 904 27.93 -25.41 36.07
CA VAL A 904 28.27 -23.99 35.93
C VAL A 904 29.59 -23.72 36.62
N LEU A 905 30.53 -23.13 35.87
CA LEU A 905 31.89 -22.81 36.30
C LEU A 905 32.16 -21.31 36.13
N SER A 906 33.10 -20.78 36.92
CA SER A 906 33.64 -19.44 36.72
C SER A 906 35.01 -19.52 36.05
N ARG A 907 35.25 -18.75 35.00
CA ARG A 907 36.55 -18.65 34.32
C ARG A 907 37.69 -18.25 35.26
N LYS A 908 37.38 -17.55 36.36
CA LYS A 908 38.37 -17.11 37.36
C LYS A 908 38.88 -18.25 38.22
N THR A 909 38.02 -19.20 38.60
CA THR A 909 38.39 -20.35 39.45
C THR A 909 38.75 -21.59 38.64
N HIS A 910 38.13 -21.75 37.46
CA HIS A 910 38.38 -22.83 36.52
C HIS A 910 38.59 -22.24 35.12
N PRO A 911 39.83 -21.88 34.74
CA PRO A 911 40.12 -21.35 33.41
C PRO A 911 39.82 -22.42 32.34
N PRO A 912 39.03 -22.08 31.30
CA PRO A 912 38.69 -23.01 30.25
C PRO A 912 39.93 -23.39 29.42
N LEU A 913 39.93 -24.60 28.85
CA LEU A 913 40.97 -25.08 27.94
C LEU A 913 41.01 -24.30 26.60
N SER A 914 39.90 -23.62 26.26
CA SER A 914 39.72 -22.82 25.03
C SER A 914 39.85 -21.32 25.33
N PRO A 915 40.59 -20.54 24.51
CA PRO A 915 40.75 -19.10 24.67
C PRO A 915 39.54 -18.27 24.14
N GLN A 916 38.43 -18.91 23.78
CA GLN A 916 37.28 -18.22 23.17
C GLN A 916 36.67 -17.16 24.13
N GLY A 917 36.69 -15.89 23.72
CA GLY A 917 35.92 -14.80 24.34
C GLY A 917 34.43 -14.87 24.00
N SER A 918 33.62 -13.92 24.49
CA SER A 918 32.22 -13.79 24.08
C SER A 918 32.15 -13.54 22.57
N VAL A 919 31.45 -14.41 21.82
CA VAL A 919 31.35 -14.27 20.36
C VAL A 919 30.55 -13.02 19.99
N LYS A 920 29.60 -12.63 20.85
CA LYS A 920 28.75 -11.44 20.69
C LYS A 920 29.51 -10.10 20.80
N ASP A 921 30.73 -10.10 21.33
CA ASP A 921 31.58 -8.90 21.42
C ASP A 921 32.35 -8.62 20.10
N ASP A 922 32.25 -9.47 19.08
CA ASP A 922 32.83 -9.23 17.74
C ASP A 922 32.09 -8.08 17.02
N GLU A 923 32.81 -7.05 16.57
CA GLU A 923 32.23 -5.89 15.87
C GLU A 923 31.42 -6.29 14.62
N ASN A 924 31.76 -7.42 13.97
CA ASN A 924 31.04 -7.95 12.83
C ASN A 924 30.30 -9.27 13.16
N PHE A 925 29.75 -9.38 14.36
CA PHE A 925 29.01 -10.56 14.82
C PHE A 925 27.89 -10.97 13.84
N SER A 926 27.06 -10.02 13.40
CA SER A 926 25.92 -10.29 12.51
C SER A 926 26.31 -10.64 11.07
N GLY A 927 27.52 -10.33 10.64
CA GLY A 927 28.04 -10.71 9.32
C GLY A 927 28.81 -12.03 9.32
N LYS A 928 29.34 -12.46 10.48
CA LYS A 928 30.18 -13.67 10.61
C LYS A 928 29.42 -14.87 11.16
N TYR A 929 28.34 -14.65 11.90
CA TYR A 929 27.60 -15.72 12.58
C TYR A 929 26.12 -15.71 12.23
N PHE A 930 25.49 -16.88 12.23
CA PHE A 930 24.05 -17.05 12.11
C PHE A 930 23.53 -18.08 13.12
N HIS A 931 22.23 -18.05 13.40
CA HIS A 931 21.60 -18.98 14.32
C HIS A 931 20.42 -19.73 13.68
N LEU A 932 19.21 -19.15 13.68
CA LEU A 932 17.99 -19.80 13.20
C LEU A 932 17.59 -19.34 11.79
N ILE A 933 18.11 -18.20 11.34
CA ILE A 933 17.83 -17.61 10.03
C ILE A 933 19.03 -17.84 9.10
N ASP A 934 18.78 -18.47 7.94
CA ASP A 934 19.81 -18.80 6.96
C ASP A 934 20.31 -17.54 6.22
N PRO A 935 21.63 -17.24 6.25
CA PRO A 935 22.19 -16.07 5.60
C PRO A 935 22.43 -16.31 4.09
N ASP A 936 21.38 -16.47 3.27
CA ASP A 936 21.48 -16.35 1.79
C ASP A 936 20.13 -16.47 1.05
N VAL A 937 19.24 -15.48 1.22
CA VAL A 937 17.97 -15.46 0.46
C VAL A 937 18.14 -14.90 -0.97
N VAL A 938 19.30 -14.33 -1.33
CA VAL A 938 19.48 -13.58 -2.60
C VAL A 938 20.37 -14.29 -3.62
N GLU A 939 21.52 -14.86 -3.25
CA GLU A 939 22.43 -15.51 -4.23
C GLU A 939 22.19 -17.01 -4.43
N ASP A 940 21.72 -17.75 -3.41
CA ASP A 940 21.56 -19.21 -3.49
C ASP A 940 20.28 -19.67 -4.21
N GLN A 941 19.45 -18.72 -4.70
CA GLN A 941 18.24 -19.00 -5.48
C GLN A 941 18.50 -19.78 -6.78
N ARG A 942 19.75 -19.82 -7.26
CA ARG A 942 20.16 -20.50 -8.50
C ARG A 942 20.81 -21.86 -8.30
N LYS A 943 21.39 -22.16 -7.12
CA LYS A 943 22.28 -23.32 -6.96
C LYS A 943 21.66 -24.47 -6.17
N ASN A 944 20.76 -24.24 -5.21
CA ASN A 944 20.25 -25.33 -4.36
C ASN A 944 18.72 -25.27 -4.08
N PRO A 945 17.86 -25.73 -5.01
CA PRO A 945 16.40 -25.73 -4.83
C PRO A 945 15.90 -26.70 -3.74
N GLU A 946 16.76 -27.56 -3.18
CA GLU A 946 16.40 -28.57 -2.17
C GLU A 946 16.11 -27.99 -0.78
N ARG A 947 16.63 -26.80 -0.46
CA ARG A 947 16.41 -26.12 0.85
C ARG A 947 15.10 -25.31 0.91
N LYS A 948 14.33 -25.21 -0.18
CA LYS A 948 13.03 -24.52 -0.19
C LYS A 948 11.95 -25.34 0.52
N LYS A 949 11.85 -25.26 1.85
CA LYS A 949 10.54 -25.41 2.51
C LYS A 949 9.76 -24.11 2.23
N LEU A 950 8.57 -24.22 1.64
CA LEU A 950 7.68 -23.09 1.37
C LEU A 950 7.17 -22.52 2.72
N LYS A 951 7.92 -21.62 3.36
CA LYS A 951 7.55 -21.05 4.67
C LYS A 951 6.74 -19.76 4.47
N LEU A 952 5.45 -19.80 4.84
CA LEU A 952 4.51 -18.68 4.74
C LEU A 952 4.50 -17.88 6.06
N LYS A 953 4.78 -16.57 6.01
CA LYS A 953 4.80 -15.69 7.20
C LYS A 953 3.46 -15.68 7.93
N GLU A 954 2.36 -15.77 7.17
CA GLU A 954 0.98 -15.67 7.65
C GLU A 954 0.57 -16.83 8.56
N VAL A 955 1.18 -18.02 8.42
CA VAL A 955 0.89 -19.19 9.28
C VAL A 955 1.26 -18.91 10.74
N HIS A 956 2.31 -18.12 10.95
CA HIS A 956 2.82 -17.78 12.28
C HIS A 956 2.13 -16.56 12.92
N LEU A 957 1.18 -15.88 12.25
CA LEU A 957 0.41 -14.78 12.86
C LEU A 957 -0.43 -15.24 14.06
N THR A 958 -0.81 -16.52 14.10
CA THR A 958 -1.47 -17.14 15.26
C THR A 958 -0.63 -17.05 16.54
N LYS A 959 0.70 -17.01 16.42
CA LYS A 959 1.63 -16.83 17.56
C LYS A 959 1.59 -15.43 18.15
N LEU A 960 1.33 -14.40 17.33
CA LEU A 960 1.08 -13.05 17.83
C LEU A 960 -0.18 -13.02 18.70
N LEU A 961 -1.23 -13.71 18.27
CA LEU A 961 -2.48 -13.81 19.02
C LEU A 961 -2.31 -14.62 20.31
N SER A 962 -1.61 -15.76 20.27
CA SER A 962 -1.27 -16.56 21.46
C SER A 962 -0.48 -15.74 22.47
N THR A 963 0.55 -15.01 22.02
CA THR A 963 1.34 -14.11 22.87
C THR A 963 0.47 -13.01 23.47
N LYS A 964 -0.40 -12.37 22.66
CA LYS A 964 -1.34 -11.34 23.13
C LYS A 964 -2.24 -11.88 24.22
N VAL A 965 -2.82 -13.06 24.03
CA VAL A 965 -3.70 -13.71 25.02
C VAL A 965 -2.95 -14.00 26.32
N ALA A 966 -1.73 -14.54 26.24
CA ALA A 966 -0.92 -14.89 27.42
C ALA A 966 -0.60 -13.68 28.31
N VAL A 967 -0.29 -12.53 27.71
CA VAL A 967 0.12 -11.31 28.45
C VAL A 967 -1.02 -10.32 28.70
N HIS A 968 -2.25 -10.61 28.23
CA HIS A 968 -3.33 -9.63 28.18
C HIS A 968 -3.76 -9.12 29.57
N SER A 969 -3.82 -9.99 30.57
CA SER A 969 -4.21 -9.62 31.94
C SER A 969 -3.26 -8.58 32.55
N PHE A 970 -1.95 -8.75 32.34
CA PHE A 970 -0.93 -7.80 32.80
C PHE A 970 -1.06 -6.44 32.10
N VAL A 971 -1.39 -6.44 30.80
CA VAL A 971 -1.65 -5.20 30.04
C VAL A 971 -2.89 -4.49 30.56
N GLU A 972 -4.01 -5.20 30.77
CA GLU A 972 -5.23 -4.59 31.35
C GLU A 972 -4.96 -4.02 32.75
N ASN A 973 -4.24 -4.76 33.61
CA ASN A 973 -3.94 -4.33 34.97
C ASN A 973 -3.03 -3.09 34.98
N LEU A 974 -2.02 -3.04 34.10
CA LEU A 974 -1.19 -1.84 33.91
C LEU A 974 -2.04 -0.65 33.48
N PHE A 975 -2.86 -0.81 32.45
CA PHE A 975 -3.70 0.28 31.93
C PHE A 975 -4.66 0.82 33.00
N ARG A 976 -5.35 -0.07 33.72
CA ARG A 976 -6.24 0.31 34.83
C ARG A 976 -5.51 0.92 36.02
N SER A 977 -4.24 0.56 36.25
CA SER A 977 -3.44 1.22 37.28
C SER A 977 -3.06 2.66 36.91
N ILE A 978 -2.90 2.95 35.60
CA ILE A 978 -2.54 4.28 35.10
C ILE A 978 -3.73 5.25 35.15
N TRP A 979 -4.90 4.84 34.67
CA TRP A 979 -6.14 5.64 34.75
C TRP A 979 -7.02 5.24 35.94
N GLY A 980 -6.41 4.63 36.96
CA GLY A 980 -7.04 4.31 38.23
C GLY A 980 -6.93 5.46 39.21
N MET A 981 -7.85 5.50 40.18
CA MET A 981 -7.85 6.49 41.25
C MET A 981 -7.71 5.77 42.60
N PRO A 982 -6.49 5.57 43.12
CA PRO A 982 -6.29 5.02 44.45
C PRO A 982 -7.07 5.86 45.47
N ASN A 983 -7.86 5.21 46.32
CA ASN A 983 -8.73 5.88 47.31
C ASN A 983 -9.75 6.86 46.71
N GLY A 984 -10.09 6.72 45.42
CA GLY A 984 -11.06 7.59 44.73
C GLY A 984 -10.55 9.00 44.44
N ARG A 985 -9.23 9.24 44.47
CA ARG A 985 -8.60 10.52 44.12
C ARG A 985 -7.52 10.36 43.05
N ALA A 986 -7.44 11.33 42.14
CA ALA A 986 -6.35 11.42 41.18
C ALA A 986 -5.10 12.05 41.85
N PRO A 987 -3.88 11.77 41.35
CA PRO A 987 -2.67 12.41 41.84
C PRO A 987 -2.76 13.94 41.76
N HIS A 988 -2.27 14.65 42.79
CA HIS A 988 -2.35 16.11 42.90
C HIS A 988 -1.91 16.82 41.61
N ALA A 989 -0.77 16.41 41.03
CA ALA A 989 -0.23 17.01 39.81
C ALA A 989 -1.12 16.79 38.57
N VAL A 990 -1.78 15.63 38.45
CA VAL A 990 -2.72 15.38 37.34
C VAL A 990 -3.93 16.30 37.47
N LYS A 991 -4.54 16.34 38.66
CA LYS A 991 -5.72 17.16 38.91
C LYS A 991 -5.41 18.65 38.70
N TYR A 992 -4.33 19.14 39.32
CA TYR A 992 -3.88 20.52 39.18
C TYR A 992 -3.62 20.89 37.70
N PHE A 993 -2.87 20.06 36.97
CA PHE A 993 -2.53 20.38 35.59
C PHE A 993 -3.73 20.26 34.64
N PHE A 994 -4.67 19.34 34.89
CA PHE A 994 -5.89 19.24 34.08
C PHE A 994 -6.84 20.41 34.34
N ASP A 995 -6.97 20.88 35.59
CA ASP A 995 -7.73 22.08 35.91
C ASP A 995 -7.09 23.34 35.28
N PHE A 996 -5.75 23.39 35.24
CA PHE A 996 -5.02 24.42 34.51
C PHE A 996 -5.38 24.42 33.02
N LEU A 997 -5.39 23.26 32.35
CA LEU A 997 -5.77 23.14 30.94
C LEU A 997 -7.23 23.56 30.69
N ASP A 998 -8.12 23.16 31.59
CA ASP A 998 -9.54 23.52 31.53
C ASP A 998 -9.71 25.05 31.65
N SER A 999 -9.02 25.69 32.61
CA SER A 999 -9.00 27.15 32.75
C SER A 999 -8.40 27.86 31.52
N GLN A 1000 -7.34 27.32 30.90
CA GLN A 1000 -6.77 27.91 29.68
C GLN A 1000 -7.74 27.80 28.50
N ALA A 1001 -8.45 26.70 28.34
CA ALA A 1001 -9.47 26.57 27.30
C ALA A 1001 -10.60 27.58 27.49
N ASP A 1002 -11.06 27.78 28.73
CA ASP A 1002 -12.08 28.78 29.08
C ASP A 1002 -11.59 30.21 28.76
N ASN A 1003 -10.36 30.55 29.14
CA ASN A 1003 -9.75 31.86 28.84
C ASN A 1003 -9.63 32.10 27.32
N MET A 1004 -9.35 31.05 26.55
CA MET A 1004 -9.28 31.09 25.08
C MET A 1004 -10.66 30.96 24.42
N LYS A 1005 -11.76 30.88 25.19
CA LYS A 1005 -13.15 30.70 24.73
C LYS A 1005 -13.35 29.45 23.86
N ILE A 1006 -12.63 28.37 24.16
CA ILE A 1006 -12.75 27.08 23.47
C ILE A 1006 -13.87 26.27 24.13
N THR A 1007 -14.95 26.04 23.38
CA THR A 1007 -16.12 25.28 23.87
C THR A 1007 -16.15 23.82 23.39
N ASP A 1008 -15.22 23.40 22.53
CA ASP A 1008 -15.15 22.04 22.00
C ASP A 1008 -14.45 21.09 23.00
N PRO A 1009 -15.17 20.12 23.60
CA PRO A 1009 -14.61 19.18 24.58
C PRO A 1009 -13.55 18.25 23.97
N ASP A 1010 -13.54 18.05 22.65
CA ASP A 1010 -12.50 17.26 21.98
C ASP A 1010 -11.13 17.93 22.10
N VAL A 1011 -11.07 19.26 22.12
CA VAL A 1011 -9.81 20.00 22.26
C VAL A 1011 -9.19 19.73 23.62
N LEU A 1012 -10.00 19.82 24.68
CA LEU A 1012 -9.56 19.51 26.05
C LEU A 1012 -9.12 18.06 26.19
N HIS A 1013 -9.88 17.11 25.62
CA HIS A 1013 -9.49 15.71 25.59
C HIS A 1013 -8.13 15.50 24.90
N ILE A 1014 -7.90 16.17 23.77
CA ILE A 1014 -6.63 16.10 23.05
C ILE A 1014 -5.49 16.74 23.84
N TRP A 1015 -5.70 17.89 24.48
CA TRP A 1015 -4.66 18.54 25.31
C TRP A 1015 -4.28 17.68 26.50
N LYS A 1016 -5.25 17.11 27.22
CA LYS A 1016 -5.02 16.16 28.33
C LYS A 1016 -4.24 14.94 27.84
N THR A 1017 -4.58 14.41 26.66
CA THR A 1017 -3.92 13.25 26.05
C THR A 1017 -2.49 13.56 25.57
N ASN A 1018 -2.27 14.72 24.96
CA ASN A 1018 -0.97 15.12 24.44
C ASN A 1018 0.00 15.53 25.54
N SER A 1019 -0.50 15.99 26.68
CA SER A 1019 0.32 16.46 27.80
C SER A 1019 0.75 15.36 28.76
N LEU A 1020 -0.12 14.41 29.09
CA LEU A 1020 0.15 13.37 30.10
C LEU A 1020 0.43 11.99 29.49
N PRO A 1021 -0.54 11.26 28.91
CA PRO A 1021 -0.30 9.89 28.46
C PRO A 1021 0.72 9.82 27.31
N LEU A 1022 0.68 10.73 26.34
CA LEU A 1022 1.64 10.74 25.23
C LEU A 1022 3.08 11.03 25.68
N ARG A 1023 3.27 11.98 26.61
CA ARG A 1023 4.60 12.49 26.98
C ARG A 1023 5.24 11.74 28.13
N PHE A 1024 4.44 11.32 29.11
CA PHE A 1024 4.93 10.63 30.29
C PHE A 1024 4.68 9.13 30.20
N TRP A 1025 3.42 8.67 30.15
CA TRP A 1025 3.11 7.25 30.26
C TRP A 1025 3.66 6.40 29.10
N VAL A 1026 3.53 6.87 27.86
CA VAL A 1026 4.13 6.18 26.70
C VAL A 1026 5.65 6.09 26.84
N ASN A 1027 6.29 7.15 27.33
CA ASN A 1027 7.74 7.16 27.52
C ASN A 1027 8.17 6.13 28.58
N ILE A 1028 7.45 6.05 29.71
CA ILE A 1028 7.70 5.06 30.77
C ILE A 1028 7.44 3.62 30.28
N MET A 1029 6.33 3.38 29.56
CA MET A 1029 6.00 2.04 29.06
C MET A 1029 6.98 1.55 27.98
N LYS A 1030 7.40 2.44 27.08
CA LYS A 1030 8.40 2.10 26.07
C LYS A 1030 9.79 1.95 26.66
N ASN A 1031 10.10 2.65 27.75
CA ASN A 1031 11.43 2.64 28.35
C ASN A 1031 11.39 2.21 29.82
N PRO A 1032 11.03 0.95 30.11
CA PRO A 1032 10.97 0.44 31.48
C PRO A 1032 12.34 0.46 32.18
N GLN A 1033 13.44 0.44 31.43
CA GLN A 1033 14.79 0.65 31.95
C GLN A 1033 15.00 2.06 32.55
N PHE A 1034 14.10 3.02 32.33
CA PHE A 1034 14.14 4.29 33.06
C PHE A 1034 13.64 4.14 34.51
N VAL A 1035 12.88 3.09 34.80
CA VAL A 1035 12.26 2.85 36.11
C VAL A 1035 12.95 1.70 36.84
N PHE A 1036 13.41 0.69 36.11
CA PHE A 1036 13.98 -0.53 36.69
C PHE A 1036 15.42 -0.75 36.25
N ASP A 1037 16.19 -1.40 37.11
CA ASP A 1037 17.51 -1.94 36.76
C ASP A 1037 17.33 -3.21 35.90
N MET A 1038 17.20 -3.01 34.60
CA MET A 1038 17.01 -4.05 33.61
C MET A 1038 17.58 -3.66 32.25
N GLU A 1039 17.94 -4.69 31.47
CA GLU A 1039 18.33 -4.55 30.07
C GLU A 1039 17.11 -4.69 29.16
N LYS A 1040 17.06 -3.88 28.11
CA LYS A 1040 15.96 -3.85 27.14
C LYS A 1040 16.46 -4.35 25.78
N THR A 1041 15.98 -5.52 25.36
CA THR A 1041 16.27 -6.10 24.04
C THR A 1041 15.43 -5.44 22.94
N ALA A 1042 15.83 -5.58 21.68
CA ALA A 1042 15.13 -4.96 20.56
C ALA A 1042 13.76 -5.60 20.30
N ASN A 1043 13.62 -6.91 20.47
CA ASN A 1043 12.30 -7.57 20.42
C ASN A 1043 11.37 -7.10 21.56
N LEU A 1044 11.90 -6.87 22.77
CA LEU A 1044 11.11 -6.31 23.87
C LEU A 1044 10.66 -4.88 23.54
N ASP A 1045 11.52 -4.05 22.94
CA ASP A 1045 11.12 -2.72 22.43
C ASP A 1045 9.97 -2.79 21.41
N GLY A 1046 10.05 -3.76 20.49
CA GLY A 1046 9.01 -4.04 19.52
C GLY A 1046 7.67 -4.39 20.19
N CYS A 1047 7.68 -5.26 21.19
CA CYS A 1047 6.49 -5.64 21.95
C CYS A 1047 5.90 -4.46 22.73
N LEU A 1048 6.75 -3.71 23.46
CA LEU A 1048 6.33 -2.55 24.24
C LEU A 1048 5.79 -1.43 23.34
N SER A 1049 6.32 -1.29 22.12
CA SER A 1049 5.79 -0.35 21.12
C SER A 1049 4.37 -0.72 20.66
N VAL A 1050 4.07 -2.01 20.51
CA VAL A 1050 2.71 -2.50 20.20
C VAL A 1050 1.75 -2.19 21.36
N ILE A 1051 2.16 -2.48 22.60
CA ILE A 1051 1.35 -2.19 23.80
C ILE A 1051 1.13 -0.68 23.97
N ALA A 1052 2.18 0.13 23.81
CA ALA A 1052 2.09 1.59 23.90
C ALA A 1052 1.21 2.19 22.79
N GLN A 1053 1.21 1.61 21.59
CA GLN A 1053 0.30 2.01 20.52
C GLN A 1053 -1.16 1.70 20.88
N ALA A 1054 -1.44 0.51 21.43
CA ALA A 1054 -2.77 0.16 21.92
C ALA A 1054 -3.23 1.07 23.07
N PHE A 1055 -2.31 1.45 23.97
CA PHE A 1055 -2.57 2.45 25.00
C PHE A 1055 -2.99 3.78 24.37
N MET A 1056 -2.22 4.33 23.43
CA MET A 1056 -2.55 5.60 22.78
C MET A 1056 -3.84 5.54 21.96
N ASP A 1057 -4.12 4.42 21.29
CA ASP A 1057 -5.37 4.21 20.56
C ASP A 1057 -6.59 4.23 21.50
N SER A 1058 -6.40 3.90 22.79
CA SER A 1058 -7.43 4.00 23.84
C SER A 1058 -7.78 5.44 24.22
N PHE A 1059 -6.91 6.41 23.92
CA PHE A 1059 -7.20 7.84 24.08
C PHE A 1059 -7.68 8.50 22.78
N SER A 1060 -7.79 7.76 21.67
CA SER A 1060 -8.22 8.34 20.39
C SER A 1060 -9.72 8.66 20.38
N LEU A 1061 -10.08 9.82 19.86
CA LEU A 1061 -11.48 10.22 19.63
C LEU A 1061 -12.07 9.61 18.35
N SER A 1062 -11.23 9.23 17.38
CA SER A 1062 -11.66 8.67 16.10
C SER A 1062 -11.94 7.17 16.21
N GLU A 1063 -12.99 6.69 15.55
CA GLU A 1063 -13.23 5.24 15.42
C GLU A 1063 -12.14 4.59 14.55
N ILE A 1064 -11.71 3.39 14.97
CA ILE A 1064 -10.71 2.62 14.22
C ILE A 1064 -11.43 1.96 13.05
N GLN A 1065 -11.14 2.41 11.82
CA GLN A 1065 -11.58 1.70 10.62
C GLN A 1065 -10.76 0.43 10.46
N LEU A 1066 -11.35 -0.71 10.84
CA LEU A 1066 -10.74 -2.03 10.69
C LEU A 1066 -10.99 -2.55 9.27
N GLY A 1067 -9.90 -2.85 8.54
CA GLY A 1067 -9.95 -3.43 7.21
C GLY A 1067 -8.69 -4.24 6.92
N LYS A 1068 -8.62 -4.90 5.76
CA LYS A 1068 -7.48 -5.78 5.36
C LYS A 1068 -6.11 -5.07 5.30
N HIS A 1069 -6.07 -3.74 5.40
CA HIS A 1069 -4.85 -2.93 5.39
C HIS A 1069 -4.53 -2.27 6.73
N ALA A 1070 -5.32 -2.55 7.77
CA ALA A 1070 -4.95 -2.12 9.11
C ALA A 1070 -3.67 -2.85 9.56
N PRO A 1071 -2.71 -2.15 10.18
CA PRO A 1071 -1.47 -2.76 10.61
C PRO A 1071 -1.76 -3.79 11.72
N THR A 1072 -0.98 -4.88 11.76
CA THR A 1072 -1.23 -6.05 12.61
C THR A 1072 -1.28 -5.69 14.10
N ASN A 1073 -0.47 -4.73 14.55
CA ASN A 1073 -0.51 -4.21 15.93
C ASN A 1073 -1.87 -3.60 16.30
N LYS A 1074 -2.55 -2.91 15.37
CA LYS A 1074 -3.91 -2.40 15.58
C LYS A 1074 -4.96 -3.49 15.55
N LEU A 1075 -4.77 -4.51 14.71
CA LEU A 1075 -5.68 -5.66 14.64
C LEU A 1075 -5.65 -6.49 15.93
N LEU A 1076 -4.48 -6.65 16.56
CA LEU A 1076 -4.28 -7.45 17.78
C LEU A 1076 -5.13 -6.97 18.97
N TYR A 1077 -5.28 -5.66 19.15
CA TYR A 1077 -6.02 -5.06 20.26
C TYR A 1077 -7.36 -4.42 19.84
N ALA A 1078 -7.74 -4.52 18.57
CA ALA A 1078 -8.92 -3.87 17.99
C ALA A 1078 -10.22 -4.08 18.78
N LYS A 1079 -10.40 -5.28 19.36
CA LYS A 1079 -11.59 -5.65 20.14
C LYS A 1079 -11.58 -5.05 21.56
N ASP A 1080 -10.42 -4.72 22.10
CA ASP A 1080 -10.27 -4.22 23.47
C ASP A 1080 -10.34 -2.68 23.52
N ILE A 1081 -9.89 -2.00 22.46
CA ILE A 1081 -9.83 -0.52 22.40
C ILE A 1081 -11.17 0.16 22.73
N PRO A 1082 -12.35 -0.28 22.23
CA PRO A 1082 -13.61 0.38 22.58
C PRO A 1082 -13.90 0.39 24.08
N LYS A 1083 -13.56 -0.68 24.81
CA LYS A 1083 -13.70 -0.77 26.27
C LYS A 1083 -12.74 0.21 26.95
N PHE A 1084 -11.47 0.21 26.56
CA PHE A 1084 -10.49 1.14 27.14
C PHE A 1084 -10.84 2.60 26.88
N LYS A 1085 -11.39 2.94 25.69
CA LYS A 1085 -11.89 4.29 25.40
C LYS A 1085 -12.99 4.74 26.35
N GLN A 1086 -13.88 3.83 26.76
CA GLN A 1086 -14.92 4.14 27.75
C GLN A 1086 -14.32 4.38 29.13
N GLU A 1087 -13.37 3.54 29.56
CA GLU A 1087 -12.65 3.70 30.82
C GLU A 1087 -11.88 5.03 30.86
N VAL A 1088 -11.18 5.41 29.79
CA VAL A 1088 -10.46 6.70 29.67
C VAL A 1088 -11.42 7.89 29.74
N LYS A 1089 -12.56 7.84 29.04
CA LYS A 1089 -13.58 8.91 29.12
C LYS A 1089 -14.12 9.04 30.54
N ALA A 1090 -14.37 7.92 31.23
CA ALA A 1090 -14.80 7.91 32.61
C ALA A 1090 -13.73 8.47 33.56
N TYR A 1091 -12.45 8.19 33.31
CA TYR A 1091 -11.33 8.73 34.07
C TYR A 1091 -11.24 10.25 33.94
N TYR A 1092 -11.21 10.80 32.71
CA TYR A 1092 -11.17 12.26 32.53
C TYR A 1092 -12.38 12.97 33.13
N LYS A 1093 -13.56 12.34 33.06
CA LYS A 1093 -14.76 12.85 33.73
C LYS A 1093 -14.61 12.87 35.25
N GLN A 1094 -14.17 11.77 35.87
CA GLN A 1094 -13.95 11.70 37.31
C GLN A 1094 -12.91 12.72 37.81
N VAL A 1095 -11.81 12.93 37.06
CA VAL A 1095 -10.82 13.95 37.40
C VAL A 1095 -11.42 15.36 37.32
N SER A 1096 -12.27 15.64 36.32
CA SER A 1096 -12.95 16.94 36.22
C SER A 1096 -13.96 17.17 37.34
N GLU A 1097 -14.66 16.12 37.79
CA GLU A 1097 -15.66 16.19 38.88
C GLU A 1097 -15.03 16.20 40.29
N GLN A 1098 -13.75 15.83 40.42
CA GLN A 1098 -13.02 15.91 41.67
C GLN A 1098 -12.91 17.37 42.14
N SER A 1099 -12.97 17.58 43.46
CA SER A 1099 -12.75 18.90 44.05
C SER A 1099 -11.40 19.49 43.62
N GLN A 1100 -11.37 20.78 43.31
CA GLN A 1100 -10.15 21.51 42.96
C GLN A 1100 -9.12 21.37 44.08
N VAL A 1101 -7.85 21.13 43.69
CA VAL A 1101 -6.74 21.17 44.65
C VAL A 1101 -6.50 22.62 45.02
N THR A 1102 -6.53 22.96 46.31
CA THR A 1102 -6.28 24.33 46.72
C THR A 1102 -4.83 24.70 46.44
N ASP A 1103 -4.57 25.98 46.14
CA ASP A 1103 -3.20 26.45 45.92
C ASP A 1103 -2.29 26.06 47.09
N SER A 1104 -2.74 26.23 48.34
CA SER A 1104 -1.98 25.86 49.54
C SER A 1104 -1.58 24.38 49.55
N GLU A 1105 -2.53 23.46 49.31
CA GLU A 1105 -2.25 22.03 49.29
C GLU A 1105 -1.25 21.65 48.21
N PHE A 1106 -1.36 22.27 47.02
CA PHE A 1106 -0.41 22.01 45.94
C PHE A 1106 0.97 22.59 46.22
N LYS A 1107 1.05 23.76 46.89
CA LYS A 1107 2.32 24.34 47.33
C LYS A 1107 3.04 23.43 48.32
N ASP A 1108 2.31 22.89 49.29
CA ASP A 1108 2.87 21.97 50.29
C ASP A 1108 3.41 20.70 49.62
N PHE A 1109 2.67 20.14 48.65
CA PHE A 1109 3.12 18.98 47.85
C PHE A 1109 4.43 19.24 47.08
N LEU A 1110 4.56 20.40 46.42
CA LEU A 1110 5.76 20.76 45.67
C LEU A 1110 6.96 21.07 46.58
N GLN A 1111 6.72 21.70 47.74
CA GLN A 1111 7.76 21.94 48.74
C GLN A 1111 8.28 20.64 49.35
N GLU A 1112 7.38 19.70 49.67
CA GLU A 1112 7.76 18.38 50.16
C GLU A 1112 8.61 17.63 49.13
N SER A 1113 8.19 17.66 47.85
CA SER A 1113 8.94 17.05 46.75
C SER A 1113 10.32 17.69 46.55
N SER A 1114 10.42 19.02 46.63
CA SER A 1114 11.69 19.76 46.53
C SER A 1114 12.65 19.37 47.66
N LYS A 1115 12.12 19.31 48.90
CA LYS A 1115 12.89 18.96 50.10
C LYS A 1115 13.36 17.50 50.08
N LYS A 1116 12.54 16.59 49.57
CA LYS A 1116 12.86 15.16 49.47
C LYS A 1116 14.05 14.89 48.55
N HIS A 1117 14.27 15.75 47.55
CA HIS A 1117 15.26 15.53 46.48
C HIS A 1117 16.32 16.65 46.38
N GLU A 1118 16.42 17.53 47.38
CA GLU A 1118 17.30 18.71 47.38
C GLU A 1118 18.79 18.39 47.11
N ASN A 1119 19.26 17.21 47.55
CA ASN A 1119 20.68 16.82 47.48
C ASN A 1119 21.01 15.79 46.40
N GLU A 1120 20.05 15.45 45.53
CA GLU A 1120 20.22 14.39 44.52
C GLU A 1120 21.02 14.84 43.30
N PHE A 1121 20.97 16.15 42.97
CA PHE A 1121 21.57 16.71 41.76
C PHE A 1121 22.64 17.76 42.01
N ASN A 1122 23.52 17.92 41.03
CA ASN A 1122 24.58 18.92 41.00
C ASN A 1122 24.11 20.21 40.31
N GLU A 1123 23.55 21.14 41.09
CA GLU A 1123 23.09 22.46 40.60
C GLU A 1123 24.21 23.24 39.90
N ALA A 1124 25.43 23.20 40.44
CA ALA A 1124 26.57 23.95 39.87
C ALA A 1124 26.95 23.45 38.47
N ALA A 1125 26.95 22.13 38.25
CA ALA A 1125 27.19 21.57 36.93
C ALA A 1125 26.11 21.98 35.91
N ALA A 1126 24.84 21.94 36.31
CA ALA A 1126 23.74 22.37 35.46
C ALA A 1126 23.84 23.85 35.08
N LEU A 1127 24.13 24.73 36.06
CA LEU A 1127 24.31 26.16 35.83
C LEU A 1127 25.48 26.48 34.88
N ARG A 1128 26.59 25.75 34.99
CA ARG A 1128 27.74 25.92 34.08
C ARG A 1128 27.40 25.55 32.64
N GLU A 1129 26.63 24.50 32.42
CA GLU A 1129 26.14 24.14 31.08
C GLU A 1129 25.07 25.12 30.58
N LEU A 1130 24.17 25.60 31.44
CA LEU A 1130 23.20 26.63 31.09
C LEU A 1130 23.89 27.92 30.63
N TYR A 1131 24.97 28.31 31.29
CA TYR A 1131 25.73 29.49 30.90
C TYR A 1131 26.29 29.40 29.48
N LYS A 1132 26.62 28.20 28.98
CA LYS A 1132 27.09 28.05 27.58
C LYS A 1132 26.05 28.53 26.58
N PHE A 1133 24.76 28.26 26.82
CA PHE A 1133 23.66 28.78 26.01
C PHE A 1133 23.54 30.30 26.13
N ILE A 1134 23.64 30.83 27.36
CA ILE A 1134 23.58 32.28 27.60
C ILE A 1134 24.75 33.00 26.90
N GLN A 1135 25.95 32.44 26.98
CA GLN A 1135 27.14 33.01 26.33
C GLN A 1135 27.01 32.99 24.80
N GLN A 1136 26.48 31.91 24.24
CA GLN A 1136 26.34 31.74 22.79
C GLN A 1136 25.32 32.71 22.19
N TYR A 1137 24.22 33.00 22.91
CA TYR A 1137 23.10 33.83 22.44
C TYR A 1137 22.92 35.11 23.26
N PHE A 1138 24.02 35.63 23.81
CA PHE A 1138 23.99 36.74 24.76
C PHE A 1138 23.34 38.00 24.17
N THR A 1139 23.64 38.28 22.91
CA THR A 1139 23.12 39.44 22.17
C THR A 1139 21.61 39.39 22.03
N GLU A 1140 21.08 38.25 21.61
CA GLU A 1140 19.66 38.00 21.35
C GLU A 1140 18.86 38.01 22.65
N ILE A 1141 19.41 37.42 23.73
CA ILE A 1141 18.81 37.46 25.06
C ILE A 1141 18.70 38.92 25.54
N ARG A 1142 19.77 39.71 25.39
CA ARG A 1142 19.78 41.12 25.78
C ARG A 1142 18.76 41.95 25.00
N GLU A 1143 18.70 41.79 23.68
CA GLU A 1143 17.72 42.48 22.83
C GLU A 1143 16.28 42.11 23.21
N LYS A 1144 16.01 40.84 23.52
CA LYS A 1144 14.68 40.40 23.94
C LYS A 1144 14.28 40.98 25.30
N LEU A 1145 15.23 41.09 26.23
CA LEU A 1145 14.99 41.72 27.54
C LEU A 1145 14.64 43.20 27.40
N ASP A 1146 15.35 43.92 26.53
CA ASP A 1146 15.08 45.33 26.24
C ASP A 1146 13.68 45.52 25.62
N GLN A 1147 13.32 44.67 24.64
CA GLN A 1147 11.98 44.65 24.03
C GLN A 1147 10.86 44.38 25.04
N ASN A 1148 11.10 43.55 26.05
CA ASN A 1148 10.14 43.21 27.09
C ASN A 1148 10.12 44.21 28.27
N GLY A 1149 10.88 45.32 28.19
CA GLY A 1149 10.89 46.37 29.20
C GLY A 1149 11.64 46.01 30.49
N ALA A 1150 12.71 45.22 30.40
CA ALA A 1150 13.52 44.84 31.55
C ALA A 1150 14.15 46.06 32.25
N PRO A 1151 14.16 46.12 33.61
CA PRO A 1151 14.87 47.15 34.36
C PRO A 1151 16.37 47.17 34.03
N THR A 1152 17.00 48.35 34.05
CA THR A 1152 18.45 48.50 33.81
C THR A 1152 19.30 47.61 34.73
N GLU A 1153 18.86 47.44 35.97
CA GLU A 1153 19.52 46.58 36.98
C GLU A 1153 19.60 45.11 36.52
N LEU A 1154 18.58 44.59 35.83
CA LEU A 1154 18.56 43.21 35.34
C LEU A 1154 19.55 43.02 34.18
N MET A 1155 19.70 44.04 33.33
CA MET A 1155 20.70 44.03 32.25
C MET A 1155 22.13 44.13 32.81
N GLU A 1156 22.34 44.95 33.85
CA GLU A 1156 23.62 45.03 34.55
C GLU A 1156 23.99 43.72 35.23
N GLN A 1157 23.02 43.04 35.86
CA GLN A 1157 23.23 41.70 36.44
C GLN A 1157 23.61 40.65 35.39
N LEU A 1158 23.00 40.67 34.20
CA LEU A 1158 23.37 39.78 33.11
C LEU A 1158 24.81 40.02 32.62
N HIS A 1159 25.23 41.28 32.47
CA HIS A 1159 26.63 41.62 32.14
C HIS A 1159 27.61 41.21 33.25
N HIS A 1160 27.25 41.45 34.51
CA HIS A 1160 28.07 41.05 35.64
C HIS A 1160 28.28 39.53 35.70
N VAL A 1161 27.23 38.73 35.45
CA VAL A 1161 27.36 37.27 35.35
C VAL A 1161 28.30 36.88 34.21
N LYS A 1162 28.21 37.54 33.05
CA LYS A 1162 29.10 37.28 31.92
C LYS A 1162 30.57 37.54 32.29
N ASP A 1163 30.86 38.69 32.88
CA ASP A 1163 32.22 39.08 33.27
C ASP A 1163 32.83 38.08 34.28
N LEU A 1164 32.03 37.60 35.24
CA LEU A 1164 32.44 36.59 36.20
C LEU A 1164 32.82 35.25 35.54
N PHE A 1165 32.00 34.77 34.61
CA PHE A 1165 32.27 33.50 33.90
C PHE A 1165 33.39 33.61 32.86
N ASP A 1166 33.54 34.76 32.20
CA ASP A 1166 34.66 35.00 31.27
C ASP A 1166 35.99 35.20 32.04
N GLY A 1167 35.93 35.77 33.25
CA GLY A 1167 37.06 35.85 34.19
C GLY A 1167 37.58 34.48 34.65
N LEU A 1168 36.71 33.45 34.76
CA LEU A 1168 37.12 32.07 35.03
C LEU A 1168 37.93 31.44 33.88
N LYS A 1169 37.63 31.79 32.62
CA LYS A 1169 38.47 31.37 31.47
C LYS A 1169 39.85 32.01 31.54
N SER A 1170 39.95 33.27 32.00
CA SER A 1170 41.21 33.97 32.23
C SER A 1170 42.04 33.34 33.37
N CYS A 1171 41.42 32.96 34.49
CA CYS A 1171 42.10 32.33 35.63
C CYS A 1171 42.62 30.90 35.35
N SER A 1172 42.09 30.21 34.33
CA SER A 1172 42.59 28.87 33.94
C SER A 1172 44.01 28.88 33.36
N TRP A 1173 44.53 30.06 32.97
CA TRP A 1173 45.92 30.22 32.50
C TRP A 1173 46.96 30.34 33.62
N GLU A 1174 46.57 30.64 34.86
CA GLU A 1174 47.52 30.77 35.98
C GLU A 1174 47.62 29.49 36.85
N LEU A 1175 46.61 28.61 36.83
CA LEU A 1175 46.59 27.37 37.63
C LEU A 1175 47.18 26.13 36.93
N LEU A 1176 47.49 26.19 35.63
CA LEU A 1176 48.20 25.13 34.90
C LEU A 1176 49.73 25.19 35.05
N SER A 1177 50.26 26.15 35.82
CA SER A 1177 51.69 26.26 36.12
C SER A 1177 52.17 25.39 37.30
N PHE A 1178 51.29 24.68 38.02
CA PHE A 1178 51.67 24.01 39.29
C PHE A 1178 51.28 22.54 39.46
N ARG A 1179 50.86 21.83 38.40
CA ARG A 1179 50.69 20.35 38.45
C ARG A 1179 51.30 19.66 37.25
N SER A 1180 52.61 19.76 37.14
CA SER A 1180 53.45 18.77 36.47
C SER A 1180 54.46 18.28 37.51
N PHE A 1181 54.13 17.24 38.26
CA PHE A 1181 55.02 16.31 38.99
C PHE A 1181 54.12 15.46 39.90
N ASP A 1182 53.58 14.37 39.35
CA ASP A 1182 53.61 12.99 39.89
C ASP A 1182 52.68 12.07 39.09
#